data_AF-A0A3G3GV52-F1
#
_entry.id   AF-A0A3G3GV52-F1
#
_cell.length_a   1.000
_cell.length_b   1.000
_cell.length_c   1.000
_cell.angle_alpha   90.00
_cell.angle_beta   90.00
_cell.angle_gamma   90.00
#
_symmetry.space_group_name_H-M   'P 1'
#
loop_
_entity.id
_entity.type
_entity.pdbx_description
1 polymer ?
#
loop_
_entity_poly.entity_id
_entity_poly.type
_entity_poly.pdbx_seq_one_letter_code
_entity_poly.pdbx_strand_id
1 'polypeptide(L)'
;MKISLPIGLFFLTTLLAQLSWASSVQDCDGLSAPTISSEKQVTCAGQPIILKAAGCSGTVVWSNGKTGSPLTVYPSQTTTYTAYCQKDSCKSASSNTLPITVTIPATPVVKANKTSVCLGDTVTLTATSCAGNFIWSNGMLGASIQVQPINTTKYTATCRTEGCVSCFADDVIVSVLGGEPLLISATKAAVCKGESSTLTARGNCSGQIKWSTGEVGKSITVKPETSTNYTVFCASSVCKAVESTLRLEVAPPVTPVLKTSKTVICQGEEVVLTAESCNGAVLWNTNDQGRTLTVKPTQQTQYTAICVRGECQSGVSQPLVISVQSQAPATPVVVAQLKNNCPFVTVDLSSALQQKAAEGVYYEARMGNSPTSALVADVGAISENRTYYLFARNANGCYSAPAAVAVNITPCEKPLAVCINNPATALITITERTTIGNHYLEGKIGGSASSGTWSSNGTGTFNTTNGLSVIYAPSPEDRQAGKVTIRFSSDDPDGAGPCQAGSSLVELKIDANTDKPKEMIGVNKMVKSWKRLSTNLFEIEYSIQVVNMGANDLVEVRMVDSLDKVFNNGAVIVGKPSVVVMDPVTNTEVKWGLDTTFTGRNGNYELLVPEECNLMAGQARAVNFKTTIDFTNAQDSVFYNTAFVTALDMNGHLCADKSANGNWPDINQNEDPTDDAEPTPIALNTLRGDDKDVFIPEGFSPNSDGINDFFVIKKPTALKASVEIYNRWGGVVYQADDYKNDWNGGLQGALTTGTYFYVIKLSDGREFSRFLTISR
;
A
#
# COMPACT_ATOMS: atom_id res chain seq x y z
N MET A 1 -66.81 -50.44 -36.75
CA MET A 1 -67.57 -50.26 -38.01
C MET A 1 -69.04 -50.05 -37.64
N LYS A 2 -69.64 -48.91 -38.03
CA LYS A 2 -71.07 -48.51 -38.03
C LYS A 2 -72.06 -48.93 -36.89
N ILE A 3 -72.61 -47.89 -36.23
CA ILE A 3 -74.05 -47.56 -35.99
C ILE A 3 -75.01 -48.55 -35.25
N SER A 4 -75.74 -47.98 -34.26
CA SER A 4 -77.19 -48.11 -33.92
C SER A 4 -77.61 -48.69 -32.54
N LEU A 5 -78.14 -47.78 -31.69
CA LEU A 5 -79.30 -47.75 -30.73
C LEU A 5 -80.26 -48.98 -30.60
N PRO A 6 -81.25 -48.98 -29.64
CA PRO A 6 -81.44 -48.25 -28.35
C PRO A 6 -82.01 -49.11 -27.18
N ILE A 7 -82.33 -48.50 -26.02
CA ILE A 7 -83.64 -48.51 -25.30
C ILE A 7 -83.50 -47.75 -23.95
N GLY A 8 -84.54 -47.01 -23.54
CA GLY A 8 -84.59 -46.26 -22.25
C GLY A 8 -85.79 -46.63 -21.38
N LEU A 9 -85.92 -46.00 -20.20
CA LEU A 9 -87.14 -45.37 -19.63
C LEU A 9 -86.90 -44.91 -18.17
N PHE A 10 -87.63 -43.87 -17.77
CA PHE A 10 -87.52 -43.06 -16.55
C PHE A 10 -88.30 -43.61 -15.33
N PHE A 11 -87.87 -43.24 -14.12
CA PHE A 11 -88.60 -43.40 -12.85
C PHE A 11 -88.51 -42.13 -11.98
N LEU A 12 -89.51 -41.95 -11.12
CA LEU A 12 -89.55 -41.00 -10.00
C LEU A 12 -89.77 -41.77 -8.68
N THR A 13 -89.27 -41.18 -7.57
CA THR A 13 -89.69 -41.28 -6.15
C THR A 13 -88.80 -41.98 -5.09
N THR A 14 -88.28 -41.13 -4.19
CA THR A 14 -88.21 -41.16 -2.70
C THR A 14 -87.51 -42.29 -1.92
N LEU A 15 -86.59 -41.92 -0.99
CA LEU A 15 -86.69 -42.29 0.45
C LEU A 15 -85.63 -41.64 1.40
N LEU A 16 -86.15 -41.18 2.57
CA LEU A 16 -85.65 -41.22 3.97
C LEU A 16 -84.34 -40.56 4.45
N ALA A 17 -84.42 -40.11 5.71
CA ALA A 17 -83.57 -39.17 6.44
C ALA A 17 -82.67 -39.82 7.51
N GLN A 18 -81.58 -39.13 7.88
CA GLN A 18 -81.07 -39.06 9.26
C GLN A 18 -80.10 -37.87 9.43
N LEU A 19 -80.22 -37.18 10.57
CA LEU A 19 -79.56 -35.92 10.92
C LEU A 19 -78.07 -36.10 11.28
N SER A 20 -77.25 -35.13 10.85
CA SER A 20 -76.01 -34.75 11.53
C SER A 20 -75.65 -33.27 11.23
N TRP A 21 -75.69 -32.45 12.28
CA TRP A 21 -75.00 -31.15 12.47
C TRP A 21 -75.19 -30.08 11.40
N ALA A 22 -76.02 -29.08 11.74
CA ALA A 22 -76.12 -27.82 11.04
C ALA A 22 -74.75 -27.15 10.92
N SER A 23 -74.12 -27.23 9.74
CA SER A 23 -73.23 -26.17 9.29
C SER A 23 -74.12 -24.99 8.98
N SER A 24 -74.10 -23.97 9.86
CA SER A 24 -74.64 -22.65 9.52
C SER A 24 -74.09 -22.26 8.16
N VAL A 25 -74.95 -22.19 7.14
CA VAL A 25 -74.64 -21.45 5.93
C VAL A 25 -74.44 -20.03 6.41
N GLN A 26 -73.17 -19.62 6.52
CA GLN A 26 -72.80 -18.29 6.99
C GLN A 26 -73.36 -17.31 5.95
N ASP A 27 -74.41 -16.61 6.33
CA ASP A 27 -75.04 -15.57 5.52
C ASP A 27 -74.01 -14.44 5.34
N CYS A 28 -73.51 -14.27 4.12
CA CYS A 28 -72.48 -13.29 3.80
C CYS A 28 -73.06 -11.90 3.44
N ASP A 29 -74.38 -11.70 3.59
CA ASP A 29 -75.12 -10.50 3.14
C ASP A 29 -74.84 -9.21 3.95
N GLY A 30 -73.78 -9.17 4.75
CA GLY A 30 -73.37 -8.01 5.54
C GLY A 30 -71.94 -7.50 5.29
N LEU A 31 -71.15 -8.13 4.41
CA LEU A 31 -69.74 -7.77 4.23
C LEU A 31 -69.57 -6.70 3.13
N SER A 32 -69.32 -5.45 3.55
CA SER A 32 -69.08 -4.33 2.64
C SER A 32 -67.78 -4.49 1.85
N ALA A 33 -67.84 -4.15 0.56
CA ALA A 33 -66.64 -4.09 -0.29
C ALA A 33 -65.70 -2.98 0.22
N PRO A 34 -64.38 -3.23 0.29
CA PRO A 34 -63.44 -2.20 0.68
C PRO A 34 -63.38 -1.10 -0.38
N THR A 35 -63.16 0.14 0.03
CA THR A 35 -62.75 1.24 -0.87
C THR A 35 -61.24 1.34 -0.84
N ILE A 36 -60.59 1.25 -2.01
CA ILE A 36 -59.14 1.30 -2.12
C ILE A 36 -58.66 2.64 -2.69
N SER A 37 -57.52 3.12 -2.19
CA SER A 37 -56.91 4.39 -2.55
C SER A 37 -55.38 4.29 -2.48
N SER A 38 -54.69 5.19 -3.16
CA SER A 38 -53.25 5.42 -3.01
C SER A 38 -53.00 6.92 -2.99
N GLU A 39 -51.98 7.36 -2.25
CA GLU A 39 -51.55 8.76 -2.26
C GLU A 39 -50.88 9.15 -3.59
N LYS A 40 -50.32 8.16 -4.31
CA LYS A 40 -49.71 8.35 -5.64
C LYS A 40 -50.14 7.22 -6.59
N GLN A 41 -50.59 7.58 -7.79
CA GLN A 41 -51.00 6.61 -8.82
C GLN A 41 -50.01 6.51 -9.99
N VAL A 42 -48.92 7.28 -9.97
CA VAL A 42 -47.85 7.24 -10.98
C VAL A 42 -46.52 6.94 -10.27
N THR A 43 -45.74 5.98 -10.77
CA THR A 43 -44.47 5.57 -10.14
C THR A 43 -43.44 5.11 -11.17
N CYS A 44 -42.18 4.99 -10.75
CA CYS A 44 -41.14 4.38 -11.59
C CYS A 44 -41.14 2.87 -11.42
N ALA A 45 -40.60 2.15 -12.40
CA ALA A 45 -40.54 0.70 -12.33
C ALA A 45 -39.79 0.26 -11.05
N GLY A 46 -40.44 -0.58 -10.24
CA GLY A 46 -39.87 -1.13 -9.01
C GLY A 46 -39.88 -0.17 -7.80
N GLN A 47 -40.47 1.02 -7.90
CA GLN A 47 -40.61 1.93 -6.76
C GLN A 47 -41.84 1.56 -5.88
N PRO A 48 -41.73 1.67 -4.54
CA PRO A 48 -42.82 1.31 -3.64
C PRO A 48 -44.01 2.26 -3.78
N ILE A 49 -45.21 1.70 -3.85
CA ILE A 49 -46.48 2.40 -3.74
C ILE A 49 -47.29 1.80 -2.60
N ILE A 50 -47.82 2.66 -1.73
CA ILE A 50 -48.63 2.25 -0.58
C ILE A 50 -50.11 2.32 -0.97
N LEU A 51 -50.74 1.15 -1.02
CA LEU A 51 -52.18 1.00 -1.22
C LEU A 51 -52.88 0.95 0.14
N LYS A 52 -53.95 1.75 0.29
CA LYS A 52 -54.79 1.78 1.48
C LYS A 52 -56.19 1.28 1.13
N ALA A 53 -56.76 0.48 2.01
CA ALA A 53 -58.14 -0.01 1.92
C ALA A 53 -58.91 0.37 3.19
N ALA A 54 -60.13 0.88 3.01
CA ALA A 54 -61.05 1.26 4.09
C ALA A 54 -62.40 0.55 3.94
N GLY A 55 -63.16 0.43 5.03
CA GLY A 55 -64.52 -0.16 5.00
C GLY A 55 -64.57 -1.69 4.98
N CYS A 56 -63.49 -2.38 5.33
CA CYS A 56 -63.46 -3.82 5.52
C CYS A 56 -63.44 -4.17 7.01
N SER A 57 -64.41 -4.98 7.46
CA SER A 57 -64.53 -5.47 8.85
C SER A 57 -63.83 -6.82 9.10
N GLY A 58 -63.07 -7.30 8.11
CA GLY A 58 -62.25 -8.51 8.14
C GLY A 58 -60.85 -8.27 7.53
N THR A 59 -60.25 -9.29 6.92
CA THR A 59 -58.97 -9.19 6.23
C THR A 59 -59.15 -8.70 4.80
N VAL A 60 -58.47 -7.60 4.43
CA VAL A 60 -58.39 -7.15 3.04
C VAL A 60 -57.51 -8.10 2.25
N VAL A 61 -58.00 -8.62 1.12
CA VAL A 61 -57.25 -9.47 0.18
C VAL A 61 -57.17 -8.74 -1.16
N TRP A 62 -55.95 -8.47 -1.62
CA TRP A 62 -55.67 -7.72 -2.84
C TRP A 62 -55.58 -8.63 -4.07
N SER A 63 -55.74 -8.05 -5.27
CA SER A 63 -55.69 -8.74 -6.57
C SER A 63 -54.36 -9.45 -6.85
N ASN A 64 -53.28 -9.05 -6.18
CA ASN A 64 -51.98 -9.71 -6.24
C ASN A 64 -51.81 -10.86 -5.22
N GLY A 65 -52.89 -11.23 -4.52
CA GLY A 65 -52.92 -12.32 -3.53
C GLY A 65 -52.34 -11.96 -2.15
N LYS A 66 -51.87 -10.72 -1.94
CA LYS A 66 -51.40 -10.24 -0.64
C LYS A 66 -52.58 -9.79 0.24
N THR A 67 -52.36 -9.73 1.54
CA THR A 67 -53.39 -9.35 2.52
C THR A 67 -52.93 -8.18 3.40
N GLY A 68 -53.88 -7.45 3.99
CA GLY A 68 -53.62 -6.34 4.91
C GLY A 68 -53.86 -4.94 4.33
N SER A 69 -53.84 -3.92 5.19
CA SER A 69 -53.97 -2.50 4.83
C SER A 69 -53.26 -1.66 5.91
N PRO A 70 -52.29 -0.81 5.58
CA PRO A 70 -51.76 -0.53 4.24
C PRO A 70 -50.99 -1.72 3.61
N LEU A 71 -50.91 -1.75 2.28
CA LEU A 71 -50.11 -2.71 1.50
C LEU A 71 -49.10 -1.97 0.61
N THR A 72 -47.81 -2.23 0.78
CA THR A 72 -46.77 -1.70 -0.12
C THR A 72 -46.56 -2.65 -1.30
N VAL A 73 -46.58 -2.11 -2.53
CA VAL A 73 -46.36 -2.85 -3.78
C VAL A 73 -45.25 -2.22 -4.62
N TYR A 74 -44.56 -3.03 -5.43
CA TYR A 74 -43.43 -2.60 -6.27
C TYR A 74 -43.71 -2.92 -7.74
N PRO A 75 -44.59 -2.18 -8.43
CA PRO A 75 -44.97 -2.48 -9.80
C PRO A 75 -43.81 -2.17 -10.77
N SER A 76 -43.47 -3.13 -11.63
CA SER A 76 -42.49 -2.95 -12.72
C SER A 76 -43.13 -2.54 -14.06
N GLN A 77 -44.46 -2.68 -14.17
CA GLN A 77 -45.28 -2.29 -15.32
C GLN A 77 -46.62 -1.72 -14.85
N THR A 78 -47.27 -0.90 -15.68
CA THR A 78 -48.60 -0.33 -15.41
C THR A 78 -49.59 -1.45 -15.08
N THR A 79 -50.17 -1.40 -13.88
CA THR A 79 -51.01 -2.47 -13.33
C THR A 79 -52.22 -1.86 -12.61
N THR A 80 -53.36 -2.55 -12.62
CA THR A 80 -54.56 -2.12 -11.88
C THR A 80 -54.79 -3.05 -10.69
N TYR A 81 -54.96 -2.46 -9.51
CA TYR A 81 -55.26 -3.20 -8.28
C TYR A 81 -56.77 -3.17 -7.98
N THR A 82 -57.25 -4.27 -7.42
CA THR A 82 -58.55 -4.39 -6.75
C THR A 82 -58.35 -5.14 -5.44
N ALA A 83 -59.32 -5.09 -4.53
CA ALA A 83 -59.32 -5.86 -3.30
C ALA A 83 -60.74 -6.31 -2.93
N TYR A 84 -60.86 -7.36 -2.13
CA TYR A 84 -62.11 -7.74 -1.46
C TYR A 84 -61.87 -7.92 0.04
N CYS A 85 -62.93 -7.79 0.82
CA CYS A 85 -62.91 -8.05 2.25
C CYS A 85 -63.22 -9.52 2.49
N GLN A 86 -62.44 -10.19 3.34
CA GLN A 86 -62.66 -11.58 3.73
C GLN A 86 -62.82 -11.66 5.25
N LYS A 87 -63.95 -12.23 5.71
CA LYS A 87 -64.20 -12.53 7.12
C LYS A 87 -64.68 -13.97 7.21
N ASP A 88 -63.92 -14.80 7.92
CA ASP A 88 -64.10 -16.25 7.94
C ASP A 88 -64.11 -16.84 6.50
N SER A 89 -65.15 -17.60 6.12
CA SER A 89 -65.34 -18.12 4.76
C SER A 89 -66.03 -17.15 3.79
N CYS A 90 -66.49 -15.99 4.25
CA CYS A 90 -67.23 -15.01 3.44
C CYS A 90 -66.30 -14.03 2.71
N LYS A 91 -66.62 -13.73 1.45
CA LYS A 91 -65.93 -12.74 0.60
C LYS A 91 -66.91 -11.66 0.14
N SER A 92 -66.54 -10.39 0.29
CA SER A 92 -67.33 -9.27 -0.22
C SER A 92 -67.27 -9.18 -1.74
N ALA A 93 -68.09 -8.31 -2.33
CA ALA A 93 -67.84 -7.81 -3.69
C ALA A 93 -66.46 -7.13 -3.79
N SER A 94 -65.94 -7.03 -5.02
CA SER A 94 -64.68 -6.34 -5.32
C SER A 94 -64.78 -4.84 -5.06
N SER A 95 -63.67 -4.24 -4.62
CA SER A 95 -63.50 -2.78 -4.49
C SER A 95 -63.61 -2.06 -5.84
N ASN A 96 -63.55 -0.72 -5.79
CA ASN A 96 -63.19 0.10 -6.95
C ASN A 96 -61.84 -0.34 -7.53
N THR A 97 -61.61 -0.07 -8.82
CA THR A 97 -60.32 -0.26 -9.46
C THR A 97 -59.37 0.88 -9.11
N LEU A 98 -58.08 0.54 -8.97
CA LEU A 98 -57.01 1.49 -8.68
C LEU A 98 -55.86 1.29 -9.68
N PRO A 99 -55.82 2.06 -10.79
CA PRO A 99 -54.73 1.98 -11.75
C PRO A 99 -53.47 2.62 -11.17
N ILE A 100 -52.33 1.92 -11.29
CA ILE A 100 -51.00 2.44 -11.01
C ILE A 100 -50.21 2.45 -12.33
N THR A 101 -49.89 3.64 -12.82
CA THR A 101 -49.14 3.86 -14.06
C THR A 101 -47.64 3.84 -13.76
N VAL A 102 -46.89 2.99 -14.47
CA VAL A 102 -45.43 2.96 -14.41
C VAL A 102 -44.87 3.75 -15.60
N THR A 103 -44.12 4.81 -15.33
CA THR A 103 -43.47 5.64 -16.35
C THR A 103 -41.98 5.35 -16.43
N ILE A 104 -41.47 5.03 -17.62
CA ILE A 104 -40.04 4.87 -17.90
C ILE A 104 -39.65 5.93 -18.95
N PRO A 105 -38.72 6.86 -18.63
CA PRO A 105 -38.26 7.83 -19.61
C PRO A 105 -37.55 7.14 -20.78
N ALA A 106 -37.72 7.67 -21.99
CA ALA A 106 -37.05 7.14 -23.18
C ALA A 106 -35.52 7.28 -23.04
N THR A 107 -34.78 6.26 -23.51
CA THR A 107 -33.32 6.31 -23.59
C THR A 107 -32.88 7.47 -24.50
N PRO A 108 -31.98 8.35 -24.04
CA PRO A 108 -31.43 9.43 -24.86
C PRO A 108 -30.68 8.91 -26.08
N VAL A 109 -30.63 9.72 -27.13
CA VAL A 109 -29.67 9.57 -28.23
C VAL A 109 -28.61 10.64 -28.09
N VAL A 110 -27.35 10.23 -27.93
CA VAL A 110 -26.20 11.14 -27.77
C VAL A 110 -25.38 11.25 -29.06
N LYS A 111 -24.82 12.44 -29.31
CA LYS A 111 -23.92 12.74 -30.44
C LYS A 111 -22.85 13.73 -30.02
N ALA A 112 -21.67 13.64 -30.62
CA ALA A 112 -20.61 14.64 -30.52
C ALA A 112 -20.53 15.45 -31.81
N ASN A 113 -20.27 16.75 -31.72
CA ASN A 113 -19.99 17.57 -32.91
C ASN A 113 -18.69 17.17 -33.61
N LYS A 114 -17.74 16.58 -32.86
CA LYS A 114 -16.48 16.03 -33.33
C LYS A 114 -16.16 14.78 -32.53
N THR A 115 -15.71 13.71 -33.19
CA THR A 115 -15.26 12.47 -32.55
C THR A 115 -13.74 12.31 -32.55
N SER A 116 -13.02 13.25 -33.17
CA SER A 116 -11.56 13.31 -33.23
C SER A 116 -11.10 14.75 -33.03
N VAL A 117 -10.36 15.05 -31.96
CA VAL A 117 -10.02 16.41 -31.54
C VAL A 117 -8.61 16.53 -30.97
N CYS A 118 -7.98 17.70 -30.99
CA CYS A 118 -6.65 17.89 -30.42
C CYS A 118 -6.68 18.01 -28.88
N LEU A 119 -5.54 17.79 -28.21
CA LEU A 119 -5.41 18.01 -26.76
C LEU A 119 -5.82 19.44 -26.39
N GLY A 120 -6.84 19.58 -25.54
CA GLY A 120 -7.39 20.87 -25.13
C GLY A 120 -8.48 21.46 -26.06
N ASP A 121 -8.82 20.78 -27.15
CA ASP A 121 -9.97 21.17 -27.97
C ASP A 121 -11.28 20.94 -27.21
N THR A 122 -12.24 21.84 -27.43
CA THR A 122 -13.59 21.71 -26.87
C THR A 122 -14.50 20.92 -27.81
N VAL A 123 -15.19 19.93 -27.27
CA VAL A 123 -16.20 19.11 -27.94
C VAL A 123 -17.57 19.42 -27.36
N THR A 124 -18.56 19.61 -28.23
CA THR A 124 -19.95 19.76 -27.82
C THR A 124 -20.64 18.40 -27.97
N LEU A 125 -21.13 17.87 -26.85
CA LEU A 125 -21.94 16.66 -26.80
C LEU A 125 -23.41 17.05 -26.69
N THR A 126 -24.27 16.44 -27.49
CA THR A 126 -25.70 16.73 -27.57
C THR A 126 -26.50 15.47 -27.29
N ALA A 127 -27.55 15.58 -26.48
CA ALA A 127 -28.47 14.50 -26.15
C ALA A 127 -29.89 14.89 -26.56
N THR A 128 -30.61 13.95 -27.17
CA THR A 128 -31.97 14.14 -27.70
C THR A 128 -32.88 12.99 -27.27
N SER A 129 -34.14 13.00 -27.73
CA SER A 129 -35.15 11.95 -27.52
C SER A 129 -35.59 11.70 -26.07
N CYS A 130 -35.57 12.75 -25.25
CA CYS A 130 -36.07 12.74 -23.87
C CYS A 130 -36.81 14.06 -23.59
N ALA A 131 -37.93 13.98 -22.87
CA ALA A 131 -38.73 15.14 -22.43
C ALA A 131 -38.31 15.67 -21.05
N GLY A 132 -37.45 14.93 -20.34
CA GLY A 132 -36.90 15.28 -19.03
C GLY A 132 -35.48 15.86 -19.11
N ASN A 133 -34.80 15.86 -17.96
CA ASN A 133 -33.43 16.38 -17.85
C ASN A 133 -32.41 15.31 -18.25
N PHE A 134 -31.45 15.67 -19.10
CA PHE A 134 -30.32 14.82 -19.45
C PHE A 134 -29.24 14.88 -18.37
N ILE A 135 -28.69 13.72 -18.03
CA ILE A 135 -27.56 13.55 -17.11
C ILE A 135 -26.47 12.78 -17.84
N TRP A 136 -25.34 13.43 -18.08
CA TRP A 136 -24.20 12.85 -18.79
C TRP A 136 -23.32 12.03 -17.85
N SER A 137 -22.52 11.11 -18.43
CA SER A 137 -21.62 10.21 -17.70
C SER A 137 -20.55 10.93 -16.87
N ASN A 138 -20.26 12.19 -17.16
CA ASN A 138 -19.36 13.04 -16.39
C ASN A 138 -20.07 13.88 -15.31
N GLY A 139 -21.39 13.70 -15.14
CA GLY A 139 -22.22 14.39 -14.17
C GLY A 139 -22.80 15.73 -14.65
N MET A 140 -22.43 16.20 -15.85
CA MET A 140 -23.01 17.43 -16.40
C MET A 140 -24.48 17.24 -16.78
N LEU A 141 -25.26 18.32 -16.69
CA LEU A 141 -26.69 18.32 -16.96
C LEU A 141 -27.03 19.10 -18.22
N GLY A 142 -28.09 18.69 -18.91
CA GLY A 142 -28.67 19.43 -20.03
C GLY A 142 -28.50 18.77 -21.39
N ALA A 143 -29.31 19.23 -22.35
CA ALA A 143 -29.37 18.65 -23.71
C ALA A 143 -28.09 18.88 -24.52
N SER A 144 -27.21 19.78 -24.08
CA SER A 144 -25.92 20.06 -24.71
C SER A 144 -24.89 20.39 -23.63
N ILE A 145 -23.73 19.76 -23.68
CA ILE A 145 -22.59 20.03 -22.79
C ILE A 145 -21.33 20.25 -23.61
N GLN A 146 -20.38 21.02 -23.06
CA GLN A 146 -19.06 21.18 -23.65
C GLN A 146 -18.02 20.49 -22.76
N VAL A 147 -17.11 19.73 -23.37
CA VAL A 147 -16.06 18.96 -22.68
C VAL A 147 -14.72 19.17 -23.37
N GLN A 148 -13.63 19.10 -22.62
CA GLN A 148 -12.26 19.17 -23.14
C GLN A 148 -11.50 17.88 -22.77
N PRO A 149 -11.70 16.78 -23.50
CA PRO A 149 -11.03 15.53 -23.20
C PRO A 149 -9.52 15.65 -23.41
N ILE A 150 -8.75 15.17 -22.43
CA ILE A 150 -7.28 15.07 -22.53
C ILE A 150 -6.81 13.67 -22.92
N ASN A 151 -7.71 12.68 -22.83
CA ASN A 151 -7.52 11.30 -23.25
C ASN A 151 -8.73 10.84 -24.06
N THR A 152 -8.59 9.78 -24.86
CA THR A 152 -9.73 9.16 -25.56
C THR A 152 -10.78 8.77 -24.54
N THR A 153 -11.91 9.47 -24.57
CA THR A 153 -12.93 9.40 -23.51
C THR A 153 -14.25 8.98 -24.12
N LYS A 154 -14.96 8.15 -23.36
CA LYS A 154 -16.26 7.58 -23.70
C LYS A 154 -17.34 8.33 -22.94
N TYR A 155 -18.33 8.87 -23.65
CA TYR A 155 -19.44 9.62 -23.06
C TYR A 155 -20.78 8.94 -23.33
N THR A 156 -21.64 8.90 -22.31
CA THR A 156 -23.04 8.44 -22.42
C THR A 156 -23.95 9.39 -21.62
N ALA A 157 -25.26 9.25 -21.75
CA ALA A 157 -26.24 10.03 -21.00
C ALA A 157 -27.47 9.21 -20.59
N THR A 158 -28.15 9.65 -19.55
CA THR A 158 -29.46 9.15 -19.09
C THR A 158 -30.48 10.28 -19.08
N CYS A 159 -31.76 9.93 -19.19
CA CYS A 159 -32.90 10.85 -19.11
C CYS A 159 -33.56 10.73 -17.75
N ARG A 160 -33.89 11.86 -17.11
CA ARG A 160 -34.64 11.90 -15.85
C ARG A 160 -35.96 12.66 -15.99
N THR A 161 -37.08 12.02 -15.67
CA THR A 161 -38.42 12.64 -15.64
C THR A 161 -39.17 12.21 -14.37
N GLU A 162 -39.68 13.18 -13.59
CA GLU A 162 -40.52 12.94 -12.40
C GLU A 162 -40.02 11.85 -11.42
N GLY A 163 -38.70 11.76 -11.26
CA GLY A 163 -38.03 10.79 -10.38
C GLY A 163 -37.60 9.48 -11.05
N CYS A 164 -37.98 9.25 -12.31
CA CYS A 164 -37.60 8.06 -13.06
C CYS A 164 -36.37 8.33 -13.93
N VAL A 165 -35.53 7.31 -14.14
CA VAL A 165 -34.31 7.38 -14.95
C VAL A 165 -34.40 6.36 -16.10
N SER A 166 -34.00 6.74 -17.31
CA SER A 166 -33.91 5.82 -18.45
C SER A 166 -32.71 4.88 -18.35
N CYS A 167 -32.61 3.92 -19.26
CA CYS A 167 -31.34 3.25 -19.55
C CYS A 167 -30.28 4.25 -20.05
N PHE A 168 -29.01 3.84 -20.01
CA PHE A 168 -27.91 4.58 -20.64
C PHE A 168 -28.06 4.60 -22.17
N ALA A 169 -27.73 5.73 -22.78
CA ALA A 169 -27.56 5.85 -24.21
C ALA A 169 -26.36 5.03 -24.70
N ASP A 170 -26.35 4.70 -25.99
CA ASP A 170 -25.14 4.20 -26.65
C ASP A 170 -24.01 5.21 -26.53
N ASP A 171 -22.78 4.72 -26.50
CA ASP A 171 -21.63 5.55 -26.18
C ASP A 171 -21.15 6.37 -27.37
N VAL A 172 -20.77 7.62 -27.10
CA VAL A 172 -19.99 8.44 -28.03
C VAL A 172 -18.53 8.47 -27.60
N ILE A 173 -17.65 7.98 -28.46
CA ILE A 173 -16.20 7.95 -28.21
C ILE A 173 -15.59 9.19 -28.85
N VAL A 174 -14.96 10.02 -28.02
CA VAL A 174 -14.18 11.18 -28.47
C VAL A 174 -12.71 10.83 -28.36
N SER A 175 -12.05 10.70 -29.51
CA SER A 175 -10.63 10.38 -29.61
C SER A 175 -9.80 11.66 -29.57
N VAL A 176 -8.81 11.71 -28.67
CA VAL A 176 -7.87 12.83 -28.61
C VAL A 176 -6.69 12.51 -29.53
N LEU A 177 -6.54 13.31 -30.57
CA LEU A 177 -5.46 13.27 -31.55
C LEU A 177 -4.30 14.17 -31.09
N GLY A 178 -3.08 13.68 -31.22
CA GLY A 178 -1.93 14.27 -30.53
C GLY A 178 -1.79 13.70 -29.12
N GLY A 179 -0.57 13.32 -28.76
CA GLY A 179 -0.28 12.67 -27.49
C GLY A 179 -0.27 13.62 -26.31
N GLU A 180 -0.42 13.07 -25.11
CA GLU A 180 0.07 13.71 -23.88
C GLU A 180 1.56 14.14 -24.07
N PRO A 181 2.05 15.16 -23.33
CA PRO A 181 3.46 15.51 -23.34
C PRO A 181 4.29 14.24 -23.09
N LEU A 182 5.21 13.92 -23.99
CA LEU A 182 6.01 12.71 -23.90
C LEU A 182 6.95 12.82 -22.71
N LEU A 183 6.92 11.82 -21.82
CA LEU A 183 7.88 11.72 -20.73
C LEU A 183 9.27 11.49 -21.30
N ILE A 184 10.22 12.37 -21.00
CA ILE A 184 11.61 12.24 -21.42
C ILE A 184 12.44 11.74 -20.24
N SER A 185 13.20 10.67 -20.44
CA SER A 185 14.22 10.18 -19.51
C SER A 185 15.58 10.12 -20.20
N ALA A 186 16.67 10.38 -19.48
CA ALA A 186 18.03 10.15 -19.96
C ALA A 186 18.65 8.93 -19.27
N THR A 187 19.45 8.14 -19.98
CA THR A 187 20.26 7.07 -19.34
C THR A 187 21.30 7.62 -18.37
N LYS A 188 21.69 8.88 -18.55
CA LYS A 188 22.55 9.64 -17.64
C LYS A 188 21.99 11.07 -17.51
N ALA A 189 21.64 11.50 -16.30
CA ALA A 189 21.14 12.86 -16.03
C ALA A 189 22.25 13.93 -16.12
N ALA A 190 23.51 13.52 -15.92
CA ALA A 190 24.70 14.33 -16.12
C ALA A 190 25.75 13.53 -16.91
N VAL A 191 26.40 14.19 -17.86
CA VAL A 191 27.45 13.63 -18.71
C VAL A 191 28.70 14.50 -18.72
N CYS A 192 29.83 13.91 -19.07
CA CYS A 192 31.05 14.64 -19.35
C CYS A 192 30.96 15.35 -20.70
N LYS A 193 31.83 16.34 -20.94
CA LYS A 193 31.90 17.04 -22.22
C LYS A 193 32.08 16.03 -23.37
N GLY A 194 31.13 15.98 -24.30
CA GLY A 194 31.16 15.09 -25.48
C GLY A 194 30.81 13.62 -25.19
N GLU A 195 30.49 13.28 -23.94
CA GLU A 195 30.01 11.94 -23.56
C GLU A 195 28.56 11.76 -24.01
N SER A 196 28.22 10.53 -24.41
CA SER A 196 26.87 10.21 -24.88
C SER A 196 25.89 9.91 -23.73
N SER A 197 24.68 10.47 -23.82
CA SER A 197 23.49 10.03 -23.09
C SER A 197 22.41 9.60 -24.09
N THR A 198 21.64 8.58 -23.75
CA THR A 198 20.48 8.18 -24.56
C THR A 198 19.24 8.78 -23.95
N LEU A 199 18.56 9.64 -24.70
CA LEU A 199 17.28 10.20 -24.31
C LEU A 199 16.18 9.29 -24.84
N THR A 200 15.21 8.93 -24.00
CA THR A 200 14.08 8.08 -24.35
C THR A 200 12.80 8.85 -24.07
N ALA A 201 11.91 8.92 -25.07
CA ALA A 201 10.58 9.48 -24.96
C ALA A 201 9.57 8.34 -24.77
N ARG A 202 8.74 8.44 -23.73
CA ARG A 202 7.66 7.51 -23.41
C ARG A 202 6.33 8.25 -23.39
N GLY A 203 5.25 7.56 -23.73
CA GLY A 203 3.90 8.13 -23.80
C GLY A 203 3.18 7.74 -25.07
N ASN A 204 1.90 8.07 -25.13
CA ASN A 204 1.04 7.75 -26.25
C ASN A 204 1.29 8.74 -27.40
N CYS A 205 2.03 8.32 -28.42
CA CYS A 205 2.19 9.09 -29.65
C CYS A 205 1.61 8.30 -30.83
N SER A 206 0.53 8.82 -31.43
CA SER A 206 -0.06 8.27 -32.65
C SER A 206 0.66 8.72 -33.94
N GLY A 207 1.56 9.70 -33.83
CA GLY A 207 2.38 10.23 -34.92
C GLY A 207 3.86 9.87 -34.80
N GLN A 208 4.74 10.68 -35.39
CA GLN A 208 6.20 10.49 -35.28
C GLN A 208 6.77 11.28 -34.09
N ILE A 209 7.53 10.64 -33.22
CA ILE A 209 8.26 11.33 -32.15
C ILE A 209 9.45 12.09 -32.76
N LYS A 210 9.46 13.43 -32.66
CA LYS A 210 10.51 14.30 -33.18
C LYS A 210 11.21 15.03 -32.04
N TRP A 211 12.53 15.09 -32.12
CA TRP A 211 13.40 15.72 -31.13
C TRP A 211 13.92 17.08 -31.61
N SER A 212 14.35 17.93 -30.68
CA SER A 212 14.99 19.23 -30.99
C SER A 212 16.30 19.09 -31.77
N THR A 213 16.91 17.89 -31.78
CA THR A 213 18.07 17.57 -32.62
C THR A 213 17.71 17.39 -34.10
N GLY A 214 16.41 17.29 -34.43
CA GLY A 214 15.91 16.95 -35.76
C GLY A 214 15.75 15.44 -36.01
N GLU A 215 16.22 14.60 -35.09
CA GLU A 215 16.07 13.15 -35.16
C GLU A 215 14.63 12.70 -34.83
N VAL A 216 14.29 11.49 -35.30
CA VAL A 216 12.97 10.87 -35.14
C VAL A 216 13.10 9.51 -34.49
N GLY A 217 12.24 9.20 -33.52
CA GLY A 217 12.20 7.88 -32.87
C GLY A 217 11.93 7.95 -31.38
N LYS A 218 11.67 6.78 -30.77
CA LYS A 218 11.42 6.66 -29.31
C LYS A 218 12.66 7.00 -28.46
N SER A 219 13.84 6.95 -29.04
CA SER A 219 15.09 7.28 -28.37
C SER A 219 16.10 7.88 -29.32
N ILE A 220 16.90 8.81 -28.82
CA ILE A 220 18.05 9.40 -29.53
C ILE A 220 19.29 9.31 -28.65
N THR A 221 20.47 9.35 -29.25
CA THR A 221 21.73 9.41 -28.51
C THR A 221 22.40 10.76 -28.75
N VAL A 222 22.57 11.53 -27.69
CA VAL A 222 23.11 12.89 -27.74
C VAL A 222 24.48 12.96 -27.09
N LYS A 223 25.36 13.82 -27.61
CA LYS A 223 26.72 14.08 -27.09
C LYS A 223 26.92 15.58 -26.82
N PRO A 224 26.29 16.16 -25.79
CA PRO A 224 26.39 17.59 -25.53
C PRO A 224 27.82 17.99 -25.12
N GLU A 225 28.27 19.16 -25.57
CA GLU A 225 29.51 19.79 -25.09
C GLU A 225 29.28 20.74 -23.89
N THR A 226 28.06 21.25 -23.75
CA THR A 226 27.62 22.14 -22.66
C THR A 226 26.21 21.71 -22.23
N SER A 227 25.79 22.05 -21.01
CA SER A 227 24.44 21.70 -20.52
C SER A 227 23.37 22.18 -21.51
N THR A 228 22.61 21.25 -22.09
CA THR A 228 21.72 21.51 -23.22
C THR A 228 20.30 21.06 -22.90
N ASN A 229 19.32 21.86 -23.28
CA ASN A 229 17.91 21.49 -23.22
C ASN A 229 17.52 20.75 -24.50
N TYR A 230 17.00 19.54 -24.34
CA TYR A 230 16.43 18.76 -25.43
C TYR A 230 14.92 18.80 -25.33
N THR A 231 14.24 19.13 -26.43
CA THR A 231 12.79 19.05 -26.50
C THR A 231 12.36 17.87 -27.35
N VAL A 232 11.20 17.29 -27.03
CA VAL A 232 10.59 16.24 -27.84
C VAL A 232 9.09 16.49 -27.98
N PHE A 233 8.53 16.15 -29.12
CA PHE A 233 7.10 16.20 -29.34
C PHE A 233 6.62 15.07 -30.25
N CYS A 234 5.32 14.78 -30.16
CA CYS A 234 4.65 13.90 -31.10
C CYS A 234 4.19 14.72 -32.32
N ALA A 235 4.81 14.51 -33.48
CA ALA A 235 4.44 15.15 -34.74
C ALA A 235 3.18 14.49 -35.32
N SER A 236 2.09 15.25 -35.36
CA SER A 236 0.83 14.89 -36.02
C SER A 236 0.54 15.90 -37.13
N SER A 237 -0.03 15.44 -38.26
CA SER A 237 -0.48 16.32 -39.35
C SER A 237 -1.75 17.11 -39.02
N VAL A 238 -2.41 16.79 -37.90
CA VAL A 238 -3.74 17.32 -37.54
C VAL A 238 -3.68 18.31 -36.37
N CYS A 239 -2.69 18.20 -35.47
CA CYS A 239 -2.64 18.95 -34.21
C CYS A 239 -1.30 19.63 -33.96
N LYS A 240 -1.32 20.77 -33.25
CA LYS A 240 -0.11 21.47 -32.80
C LYS A 240 0.61 20.60 -31.75
N ALA A 241 1.90 20.38 -31.99
CA ALA A 241 2.77 19.62 -31.10
C ALA A 241 2.90 20.28 -29.71
N VAL A 242 2.74 19.47 -28.65
CA VAL A 242 3.12 19.86 -27.29
C VAL A 242 4.51 19.32 -27.01
N GLU A 243 5.45 20.21 -26.69
CA GLU A 243 6.84 19.86 -26.42
C GLU A 243 7.05 19.52 -24.94
N SER A 244 7.77 18.44 -24.70
CA SER A 244 8.38 18.13 -23.40
C SER A 244 9.85 18.51 -23.44
N THR A 245 10.42 18.95 -22.32
CA THR A 245 11.82 19.42 -22.25
C THR A 245 12.57 18.68 -21.17
N LEU A 246 13.80 18.24 -21.47
CA LEU A 246 14.75 17.68 -20.53
C LEU A 246 16.09 18.42 -20.64
N ARG A 247 16.59 18.94 -19.53
CA ARG A 247 17.94 19.51 -19.44
C ARG A 247 18.94 18.41 -19.15
N LEU A 248 19.93 18.22 -20.02
CA LEU A 248 21.04 17.30 -19.80
C LEU A 248 22.25 18.10 -19.32
N GLU A 249 22.72 17.83 -18.10
CA GLU A 249 23.83 18.57 -17.51
C GLU A 249 25.18 18.09 -18.03
N VAL A 250 26.09 19.04 -18.32
CA VAL A 250 27.48 18.74 -18.63
C VAL A 250 28.37 19.24 -17.50
N ALA A 251 28.88 18.30 -16.69
CA ALA A 251 29.69 18.60 -15.51
C ALA A 251 30.77 17.53 -15.27
N PRO A 252 31.92 17.89 -14.68
CA PRO A 252 32.94 16.91 -14.28
C PRO A 252 32.40 15.96 -13.17
N PRO A 253 32.99 14.75 -13.04
CA PRO A 253 32.61 13.81 -11.99
C PRO A 253 32.80 14.38 -10.58
N VAL A 254 32.04 13.85 -9.63
CA VAL A 254 32.16 14.20 -8.20
C VAL A 254 33.51 13.74 -7.66
N THR A 255 34.15 14.58 -6.85
CA THR A 255 35.41 14.27 -6.16
C THR A 255 35.23 13.08 -5.21
N PRO A 256 36.07 12.04 -5.29
CA PRO A 256 35.92 10.86 -4.45
C PRO A 256 36.22 11.14 -2.98
N VAL A 257 35.54 10.42 -2.09
CA VAL A 257 35.77 10.45 -0.64
C VAL A 257 36.56 9.22 -0.24
N LEU A 258 37.73 9.40 0.37
CA LEU A 258 38.60 8.30 0.76
C LEU A 258 38.25 7.80 2.16
N LYS A 259 38.13 6.48 2.31
CA LYS A 259 37.93 5.78 3.58
C LYS A 259 38.94 4.66 3.76
N THR A 260 39.20 4.30 5.02
CA THR A 260 39.98 3.12 5.40
C THR A 260 39.52 2.63 6.76
N SER A 261 39.71 1.34 7.05
CA SER A 261 39.46 0.77 8.37
C SER A 261 40.52 1.17 9.41
N LYS A 262 41.72 1.60 8.98
CA LYS A 262 42.84 1.89 9.88
C LYS A 262 43.73 2.99 9.32
N THR A 263 43.90 4.10 10.05
CA THR A 263 44.78 5.23 9.66
C THR A 263 46.17 5.17 10.31
N VAL A 264 46.36 4.30 11.31
CA VAL A 264 47.65 4.06 11.97
C VAL A 264 47.97 2.58 11.91
N ILE A 265 49.05 2.20 11.23
CA ILE A 265 49.40 0.79 11.00
C ILE A 265 50.78 0.44 11.61
N CYS A 266 51.00 -0.85 11.86
CA CYS A 266 52.32 -1.35 12.23
C CYS A 266 53.22 -1.45 10.99
N GLN A 267 54.54 -1.34 11.15
CA GLN A 267 55.48 -1.43 10.04
C GLN A 267 55.29 -2.72 9.23
N GLY A 268 55.02 -2.59 7.93
CA GLY A 268 54.81 -3.71 7.00
C GLY A 268 53.41 -4.32 7.01
N GLU A 269 52.48 -3.77 7.80
CA GLU A 269 51.06 -4.13 7.76
C GLU A 269 50.41 -3.64 6.46
N GLU A 270 49.46 -4.42 5.95
CA GLU A 270 48.69 -4.11 4.74
C GLU A 270 47.41 -3.37 5.13
N VAL A 271 47.07 -2.31 4.41
CA VAL A 271 45.81 -1.59 4.59
C VAL A 271 45.11 -1.38 3.26
N VAL A 272 43.79 -1.53 3.27
CA VAL A 272 42.93 -1.26 2.12
C VAL A 272 42.32 0.14 2.28
N LEU A 273 42.50 0.95 1.24
CA LEU A 273 41.90 2.26 1.08
C LEU A 273 40.73 2.10 0.09
N THR A 274 39.61 2.76 0.34
CA THR A 274 38.42 2.73 -0.52
C THR A 274 38.06 4.15 -0.93
N ALA A 275 37.82 4.35 -2.23
CA ALA A 275 37.33 5.61 -2.78
C ALA A 275 35.83 5.48 -3.08
N GLU A 276 35.02 6.21 -2.33
CA GLU A 276 33.57 6.28 -2.47
C GLU A 276 33.14 7.48 -3.33
N SER A 277 31.86 7.51 -3.70
CA SER A 277 31.24 8.62 -4.44
C SER A 277 31.82 8.90 -5.84
N CYS A 278 32.60 7.97 -6.39
CA CYS A 278 33.02 8.00 -7.79
C CYS A 278 32.12 7.14 -8.67
N ASN A 279 31.46 7.77 -9.64
CA ASN A 279 30.63 7.12 -10.66
C ASN A 279 31.41 6.87 -11.98
N GLY A 280 32.72 6.63 -11.85
CA GLY A 280 33.69 6.41 -12.92
C GLY A 280 34.86 5.55 -12.44
N ALA A 281 35.99 5.60 -13.15
CA ALA A 281 37.23 4.95 -12.75
C ALA A 281 37.97 5.82 -11.71
N VAL A 282 38.38 5.21 -10.61
CA VAL A 282 39.22 5.87 -9.60
C VAL A 282 40.68 5.73 -10.02
N LEU A 283 41.41 6.84 -10.06
CA LEU A 283 42.86 6.87 -10.26
C LEU A 283 43.54 7.43 -9.00
N TRP A 284 44.43 6.66 -8.40
CA TRP A 284 45.16 7.03 -7.20
C TRP A 284 46.45 7.79 -7.53
N ASN A 285 46.97 8.56 -6.57
CA ASN A 285 48.27 9.24 -6.70
C ASN A 285 49.47 8.29 -6.83
N THR A 286 49.27 6.99 -6.63
CA THR A 286 50.24 5.91 -6.89
C THR A 286 50.23 5.43 -8.34
N ASN A 287 49.32 5.94 -9.18
CA ASN A 287 48.98 5.48 -10.54
C ASN A 287 48.19 4.17 -10.60
N ASP A 288 47.79 3.61 -9.46
CA ASP A 288 46.88 2.47 -9.42
C ASP A 288 45.45 2.86 -9.81
N GLN A 289 44.70 1.90 -10.35
CA GLN A 289 43.30 2.06 -10.74
C GLN A 289 42.40 1.11 -9.96
N GLY A 290 41.21 1.59 -9.61
CA GLY A 290 40.18 0.78 -8.95
C GLY A 290 39.63 1.44 -7.70
N ARG A 291 38.41 1.04 -7.31
CA ARG A 291 37.72 1.59 -6.14
C ARG A 291 38.46 1.33 -4.82
N THR A 292 39.31 0.31 -4.79
CA THR A 292 40.12 -0.05 -3.64
C THR A 292 41.60 0.01 -4.01
N LEU A 293 42.43 0.50 -3.09
CA LEU A 293 43.88 0.47 -3.18
C LEU A 293 44.45 -0.22 -1.94
N THR A 294 45.22 -1.28 -2.16
CA THR A 294 45.91 -2.01 -1.09
C THR A 294 47.36 -1.55 -1.00
N VAL A 295 47.78 -1.05 0.16
CA VAL A 295 49.13 -0.49 0.37
C VAL A 295 49.83 -1.08 1.61
N LYS A 296 51.17 -1.07 1.60
CA LYS A 296 52.05 -1.47 2.73
C LYS A 296 53.08 -0.37 3.05
N PRO A 297 52.66 0.81 3.51
CA PRO A 297 53.60 1.90 3.76
C PRO A 297 54.56 1.54 4.91
N THR A 298 55.84 1.92 4.77
CA THR A 298 56.89 1.74 5.80
C THR A 298 57.21 3.03 6.55
N GLN A 299 56.68 4.16 6.08
CA GLN A 299 56.73 5.49 6.69
C GLN A 299 55.38 6.18 6.48
N GLN A 300 55.14 7.29 7.20
CA GLN A 300 53.93 8.08 7.01
C GLN A 300 53.76 8.49 5.54
N THR A 301 52.63 8.09 4.94
CA THR A 301 52.36 8.27 3.51
C THR A 301 50.97 8.86 3.32
N GLN A 302 50.81 9.74 2.33
CA GLN A 302 49.55 10.39 2.00
C GLN A 302 49.01 9.88 0.67
N TYR A 303 47.73 9.54 0.64
CA TYR A 303 47.02 9.06 -0.54
C TYR A 303 45.94 10.05 -0.95
N THR A 304 45.85 10.30 -2.25
CA THR A 304 44.76 11.05 -2.88
C THR A 304 44.26 10.29 -4.09
N ALA A 305 43.03 10.56 -4.50
CA ALA A 305 42.47 10.00 -5.72
C ALA A 305 41.68 11.04 -6.50
N ILE A 306 41.52 10.79 -7.80
CA ILE A 306 40.58 11.49 -8.68
C ILE A 306 39.58 10.48 -9.25
N CYS A 307 38.38 10.96 -9.55
CA CYS A 307 37.38 10.20 -10.29
C CYS A 307 37.47 10.60 -11.77
N VAL A 308 37.66 9.61 -12.63
CA VAL A 308 37.78 9.76 -14.09
C VAL A 308 36.57 9.15 -14.75
N ARG A 309 35.88 9.91 -15.59
CA ARG A 309 34.78 9.41 -16.44
C ARG A 309 34.99 9.95 -17.85
N GLY A 310 35.33 9.07 -18.80
CA GLY A 310 35.76 9.49 -20.13
C GLY A 310 37.00 10.38 -20.04
N GLU A 311 36.96 11.55 -20.69
CA GLU A 311 38.03 12.55 -20.69
C GLU A 311 37.98 13.52 -19.49
N CYS A 312 36.93 13.45 -18.65
CA CYS A 312 36.77 14.37 -17.52
C CYS A 312 37.30 13.79 -16.22
N GLN A 313 37.90 14.67 -15.42
CA GLN A 313 38.44 14.37 -14.10
C GLN A 313 37.73 15.22 -13.05
N SER A 314 37.44 14.63 -11.90
CA SER A 314 37.02 15.38 -10.72
C SER A 314 38.18 16.23 -10.18
N GLY A 315 37.90 17.06 -9.17
CA GLY A 315 38.96 17.56 -8.29
C GLY A 315 39.70 16.42 -7.57
N VAL A 316 40.88 16.72 -7.03
CA VAL A 316 41.63 15.80 -6.17
C VAL A 316 40.90 15.64 -4.84
N SER A 317 40.80 14.40 -4.34
CA SER A 317 40.20 14.11 -3.03
C SER A 317 40.92 14.84 -1.90
N GLN A 318 40.22 14.99 -0.77
CA GLN A 318 40.91 15.29 0.48
C GLN A 318 41.94 14.18 0.76
N PRO A 319 43.14 14.53 1.25
CA PRO A 319 44.21 13.57 1.45
C PRO A 319 43.95 12.63 2.63
N LEU A 320 44.12 11.33 2.41
CA LEU A 320 44.07 10.32 3.45
C LEU A 320 45.50 9.98 3.89
N VAL A 321 45.84 10.28 5.15
CA VAL A 321 47.16 10.02 5.72
C VAL A 321 47.16 8.68 6.45
N ILE A 322 48.12 7.82 6.08
CA ILE A 322 48.42 6.58 6.79
C ILE A 322 49.74 6.76 7.54
N SER A 323 49.68 6.70 8.87
CA SER A 323 50.86 6.79 9.73
C SER A 323 51.38 5.40 10.09
N VAL A 324 52.71 5.22 10.02
CA VAL A 324 53.37 3.96 10.35
C VAL A 324 54.08 4.12 11.69
N GLN A 325 53.74 3.29 12.68
CA GLN A 325 54.43 3.29 13.97
C GLN A 325 55.50 2.20 14.05
N SER A 326 56.61 2.55 14.69
CA SER A 326 57.93 1.94 14.47
C SER A 326 58.36 0.86 15.45
N GLN A 327 57.54 0.44 16.43
CA GLN A 327 58.02 -0.62 17.34
C GLN A 327 56.94 -1.56 17.86
N ALA A 328 57.01 -2.81 17.38
CA ALA A 328 56.40 -3.96 18.04
C ALA A 328 56.98 -4.12 19.46
N PRO A 329 56.19 -4.57 20.43
CA PRO A 329 56.70 -4.89 21.77
C PRO A 329 57.80 -5.96 21.72
N ALA A 330 58.65 -6.01 22.74
CA ALA A 330 59.62 -7.08 22.89
C ALA A 330 58.93 -8.44 23.07
N THR A 331 59.56 -9.50 22.55
CA THR A 331 59.09 -10.88 22.70
C THR A 331 58.95 -11.28 24.17
N PRO A 332 57.85 -11.95 24.58
CA PRO A 332 57.68 -12.43 25.95
C PRO A 332 58.83 -13.37 26.35
N VAL A 333 59.33 -13.21 27.58
CA VAL A 333 60.28 -14.15 28.17
C VAL A 333 59.49 -15.26 28.87
N VAL A 334 59.68 -16.50 28.42
CA VAL A 334 58.93 -17.68 28.88
C VAL A 334 59.85 -18.83 29.25
N VAL A 335 59.37 -19.72 30.11
CA VAL A 335 59.96 -21.06 30.27
C VAL A 335 59.72 -21.89 29.00
N ALA A 336 60.73 -22.64 28.57
CA ALA A 336 60.64 -23.42 27.33
C ALA A 336 59.66 -24.60 27.44
N GLN A 337 59.45 -25.14 28.64
CA GLN A 337 58.60 -26.31 28.87
C GLN A 337 57.82 -26.21 30.18
N LEU A 338 56.56 -26.66 30.14
CA LEU A 338 55.71 -26.89 31.31
C LEU A 338 55.35 -28.38 31.40
N LYS A 339 55.27 -28.89 32.63
CA LYS A 339 54.93 -30.28 32.94
C LYS A 339 53.96 -30.32 34.12
N ASN A 340 52.99 -31.24 34.08
CA ASN A 340 52.06 -31.46 35.18
C ASN A 340 52.74 -32.21 36.35
N ASN A 341 52.22 -31.97 37.56
CA ASN A 341 52.57 -32.72 38.76
C ASN A 341 51.35 -33.51 39.23
N CYS A 342 51.49 -34.83 39.37
CA CYS A 342 50.38 -35.66 39.85
C CYS A 342 49.95 -35.24 41.27
N PRO A 343 48.64 -35.25 41.59
CA PRO A 343 47.53 -35.89 40.86
C PRO A 343 46.89 -35.05 39.74
N PHE A 344 47.41 -33.86 39.43
CA PHE A 344 46.87 -33.01 38.38
C PHE A 344 47.25 -33.50 36.97
N VAL A 345 46.27 -33.50 36.06
CA VAL A 345 46.43 -33.90 34.66
C VAL A 345 46.49 -32.71 33.70
N THR A 346 46.65 -31.49 34.24
CA THR A 346 46.72 -30.23 33.49
C THR A 346 47.89 -29.37 33.97
N VAL A 347 48.26 -28.34 33.19
CA VAL A 347 49.19 -27.25 33.56
C VAL A 347 48.57 -25.88 33.31
N ASP A 348 48.94 -24.89 34.12
CA ASP A 348 48.62 -23.47 33.88
C ASP A 348 49.64 -22.86 32.92
N LEU A 349 49.25 -22.63 31.67
CA LEU A 349 50.07 -22.02 30.63
C LEU A 349 50.46 -20.57 30.96
N SER A 350 49.66 -19.85 31.74
CA SER A 350 49.98 -18.46 32.14
C SER A 350 51.21 -18.41 33.05
N SER A 351 51.50 -19.49 33.78
CA SER A 351 52.70 -19.65 34.61
C SER A 351 54.01 -19.70 33.79
N ALA A 352 53.92 -19.85 32.46
CA ALA A 352 55.11 -19.86 31.62
C ALA A 352 55.81 -18.50 31.55
N LEU A 353 55.09 -17.40 31.78
CA LEU A 353 55.63 -16.04 31.70
C LEU A 353 56.59 -15.75 32.86
N GLN A 354 57.82 -15.35 32.53
CA GLN A 354 58.86 -15.03 33.52
C GLN A 354 58.97 -13.54 33.84
N GLN A 355 58.20 -12.70 33.16
CA GLN A 355 58.25 -11.25 33.32
C GLN A 355 56.85 -10.63 33.33
N LYS A 356 56.70 -9.54 34.09
CA LYS A 356 55.50 -8.70 34.05
C LYS A 356 55.47 -7.93 32.72
N ALA A 357 54.28 -7.78 32.13
CA ALA A 357 54.11 -6.94 30.97
C ALA A 357 54.45 -5.48 31.28
N ALA A 358 55.13 -4.81 30.35
CA ALA A 358 55.35 -3.37 30.42
C ALA A 358 54.01 -2.61 30.36
N GLU A 359 53.98 -1.38 30.86
CA GLU A 359 52.76 -0.56 30.83
C GLU A 359 52.26 -0.38 29.38
N GLY A 360 50.97 -0.64 29.15
CA GLY A 360 50.35 -0.59 27.81
C GLY A 360 50.62 -1.81 26.91
N VAL A 361 51.25 -2.87 27.43
CA VAL A 361 51.47 -4.16 26.75
C VAL A 361 50.62 -5.27 27.41
N TYR A 362 50.03 -6.12 26.59
CA TYR A 362 49.20 -7.26 26.97
C TYR A 362 49.80 -8.55 26.42
N TYR A 363 49.72 -9.67 27.16
CA TYR A 363 50.15 -10.97 26.67
C TYR A 363 48.95 -11.82 26.26
N GLU A 364 49.08 -12.51 25.11
CA GLU A 364 48.05 -13.40 24.57
C GLU A 364 48.69 -14.75 24.19
N ALA A 365 48.02 -15.86 24.51
CA ALA A 365 48.44 -17.21 24.14
C ALA A 365 47.66 -17.71 22.92
N ARG A 366 48.36 -18.32 21.97
CA ARG A 366 47.84 -18.72 20.67
C ARG A 366 48.20 -20.17 20.35
N MET A 367 47.32 -20.84 19.60
CA MET A 367 47.48 -22.24 19.17
C MET A 367 48.56 -22.44 18.10
N GLY A 368 49.03 -21.38 17.45
CA GLY A 368 50.05 -21.42 16.40
C GLY A 368 51.01 -20.24 16.45
N ASN A 369 52.07 -20.29 15.64
CA ASN A 369 53.15 -19.30 15.62
C ASN A 369 52.81 -17.97 14.92
N SER A 370 51.53 -17.73 14.62
CA SER A 370 51.04 -16.50 13.99
C SER A 370 50.12 -15.72 14.95
N PRO A 371 50.21 -14.38 15.01
CA PRO A 371 49.26 -13.53 15.74
C PRO A 371 47.80 -13.67 15.28
N THR A 372 47.55 -14.24 14.09
CA THR A 372 46.20 -14.51 13.57
C THR A 372 45.68 -15.90 13.92
N SER A 373 46.49 -16.76 14.53
CA SER A 373 46.04 -18.10 14.93
C SER A 373 45.05 -18.06 16.10
N ALA A 374 44.30 -19.14 16.28
CA ALA A 374 43.27 -19.22 17.31
C ALA A 374 43.85 -18.93 18.71
N LEU A 375 43.11 -18.15 19.50
CA LEU A 375 43.44 -17.93 20.91
C LEU A 375 43.28 -19.24 21.69
N VAL A 376 44.13 -19.43 22.68
CA VAL A 376 43.95 -20.50 23.66
C VAL A 376 42.77 -20.12 24.56
N ALA A 377 41.70 -20.91 24.52
CA ALA A 377 40.43 -20.57 25.19
C ALA A 377 40.55 -20.59 26.72
N ASP A 378 41.32 -21.52 27.27
CA ASP A 378 41.61 -21.62 28.70
C ASP A 378 43.11 -21.83 28.89
N VAL A 379 43.79 -20.82 29.41
CA VAL A 379 45.22 -20.89 29.70
C VAL A 379 45.51 -21.48 31.08
N GLY A 380 44.52 -21.61 31.97
CA GLY A 380 44.72 -22.08 33.34
C GLY A 380 44.80 -23.61 33.47
N ALA A 381 44.30 -24.35 32.49
CA ALA A 381 44.21 -25.82 32.56
C ALA A 381 44.42 -26.51 31.21
N ILE A 382 45.67 -26.61 30.76
CA ILE A 382 46.05 -27.33 29.53
C ILE A 382 46.30 -28.80 29.81
N SER A 383 45.56 -29.69 29.15
CA SER A 383 45.73 -31.17 29.22
C SER A 383 46.32 -31.79 27.96
N GLU A 384 46.65 -31.00 26.93
CA GLU A 384 47.14 -31.49 25.64
C GLU A 384 48.66 -31.33 25.52
N ASN A 385 49.33 -32.36 24.99
CA ASN A 385 50.75 -32.29 24.66
C ASN A 385 50.95 -31.51 23.36
N ARG A 386 51.35 -30.25 23.46
CA ARG A 386 51.52 -29.34 22.32
C ARG A 386 52.42 -28.17 22.66
N THR A 387 53.01 -27.55 21.63
CA THR A 387 53.64 -26.23 21.72
C THR A 387 52.63 -25.11 21.51
N TYR A 388 52.52 -24.22 22.49
CA TYR A 388 51.74 -22.99 22.44
C TYR A 388 52.67 -21.78 22.22
N TYR A 389 52.11 -20.67 21.71
CA TYR A 389 52.87 -19.48 21.40
C TYR A 389 52.31 -18.26 22.10
N LEU A 390 53.14 -17.57 22.90
CA LEU A 390 52.77 -16.34 23.58
C LEU A 390 53.25 -15.13 22.77
N PHE A 391 52.40 -14.12 22.67
CA PHE A 391 52.68 -12.86 21.99
C PHE A 391 52.49 -11.69 22.95
N ALA A 392 53.29 -10.65 22.79
CA ALA A 392 53.08 -9.35 23.40
C ALA A 392 52.36 -8.43 22.41
N ARG A 393 51.32 -7.72 22.86
CA ARG A 393 50.50 -6.81 22.06
C ARG A 393 50.42 -5.46 22.76
N ASN A 394 50.69 -4.35 22.06
CA ASN A 394 50.46 -3.02 22.62
C ASN A 394 49.00 -2.56 22.45
N ALA A 395 48.62 -1.46 23.11
CA ALA A 395 47.29 -0.84 22.99
C ALA A 395 46.84 -0.53 21.54
N ASN A 396 47.81 -0.34 20.62
CA ASN A 396 47.55 -0.03 19.22
C ASN A 396 47.49 -1.28 18.31
N GLY A 397 47.67 -2.47 18.87
CA GLY A 397 47.51 -3.74 18.17
C GLY A 397 48.75 -4.31 17.47
N CYS A 398 49.96 -3.78 17.70
CA CYS A 398 51.18 -4.38 17.16
C CYS A 398 51.67 -5.55 18.04
N TYR A 399 52.01 -6.66 17.39
CA TYR A 399 52.45 -7.90 18.04
C TYR A 399 53.98 -8.06 17.99
N SER A 400 54.55 -8.63 19.05
CA SER A 400 55.94 -9.10 19.08
C SER A 400 56.15 -10.35 18.21
N ALA A 401 57.41 -10.79 18.06
CA ALA A 401 57.67 -12.17 17.65
C ALA A 401 57.16 -13.16 18.74
N PRO A 402 56.76 -14.39 18.35
CA PRO A 402 56.22 -15.38 19.28
C PRO A 402 57.28 -15.98 20.23
N ALA A 403 56.86 -16.30 21.45
CA ALA A 403 57.61 -17.11 22.40
C ALA A 403 56.95 -18.50 22.53
N ALA A 404 57.70 -19.56 22.22
CA ALA A 404 57.17 -20.93 22.21
C ALA A 404 57.28 -21.59 23.59
N VAL A 405 56.21 -22.27 24.03
CA VAL A 405 56.15 -23.03 25.29
C VAL A 405 55.62 -24.42 24.99
N ALA A 406 56.44 -25.45 25.21
CA ALA A 406 56.00 -26.84 25.05
C ALA A 406 55.33 -27.35 26.33
N VAL A 407 54.11 -27.83 26.22
CA VAL A 407 53.38 -28.49 27.32
C VAL A 407 53.52 -29.99 27.19
N ASN A 408 54.01 -30.63 28.25
CA ASN A 408 54.22 -32.07 28.34
C ASN A 408 53.47 -32.66 29.55
N ILE A 409 52.29 -33.22 29.31
CA ILE A 409 51.47 -33.93 30.29
C ILE A 409 51.94 -35.38 30.41
N THR A 410 52.24 -35.78 31.64
CA THR A 410 52.58 -37.13 32.07
C THR A 410 51.34 -37.77 32.72
N PRO A 411 50.94 -38.99 32.31
CA PRO A 411 49.82 -39.71 32.93
C PRO A 411 50.02 -39.96 34.43
N CYS A 412 48.95 -39.86 35.23
CA CYS A 412 48.97 -40.11 36.68
C CYS A 412 48.32 -41.46 37.02
N GLU A 413 48.87 -42.19 38.01
CA GLU A 413 48.37 -43.51 38.44
C GLU A 413 47.00 -43.47 39.15
N LYS A 414 46.65 -42.34 39.78
CA LYS A 414 45.34 -42.11 40.44
C LYS A 414 44.80 -40.71 40.11
N PRO A 415 44.24 -40.49 38.92
CA PRO A 415 43.68 -39.21 38.54
C PRO A 415 42.36 -38.95 39.27
N LEU A 416 42.08 -37.69 39.61
CA LEU A 416 40.76 -37.26 40.09
C LEU A 416 39.71 -37.42 38.96
N ALA A 417 38.47 -37.79 39.30
CA ALA A 417 37.39 -37.99 38.32
C ALA A 417 37.11 -36.71 37.52
N VAL A 418 37.07 -36.85 36.19
CA VAL A 418 37.14 -35.73 35.24
C VAL A 418 35.96 -34.74 35.39
N CYS A 419 34.75 -35.18 35.75
CA CYS A 419 33.57 -34.27 35.79
C CYS A 419 33.46 -33.36 37.02
N ILE A 420 34.25 -33.57 38.09
CA ILE A 420 34.33 -32.61 39.21
C ILE A 420 35.20 -31.40 38.84
N ASN A 421 36.16 -31.59 37.93
CA ASN A 421 37.05 -30.53 37.45
C ASN A 421 36.67 -29.99 36.05
N ASN A 422 35.85 -30.73 35.28
CA ASN A 422 35.50 -30.40 33.89
C ASN A 422 34.03 -30.74 33.55
N PRO A 423 33.06 -29.99 34.09
CA PRO A 423 31.62 -30.24 33.91
C PRO A 423 31.21 -30.13 32.43
N ALA A 424 30.25 -30.95 32.01
CA ALA A 424 29.65 -30.86 30.67
C ALA A 424 29.00 -29.48 30.47
N THR A 425 29.34 -28.83 29.36
CA THR A 425 28.77 -27.52 28.99
C THR A 425 28.18 -27.58 27.59
N ALA A 426 27.14 -26.79 27.36
CA ALA A 426 26.54 -26.57 26.05
C ALA A 426 26.28 -25.08 25.88
N LEU A 427 26.57 -24.55 24.69
CA LEU A 427 26.34 -23.15 24.33
C LEU A 427 25.87 -23.08 22.88
N ILE A 428 24.89 -22.23 22.60
CA ILE A 428 24.53 -21.87 21.22
C ILE A 428 25.43 -20.70 20.80
N THR A 429 26.22 -20.88 19.73
CA THR A 429 27.28 -19.93 19.33
C THR A 429 26.92 -19.08 18.13
N ILE A 430 26.10 -19.61 17.21
CA ILE A 430 25.67 -18.88 16.01
C ILE A 430 24.16 -19.05 15.83
N THR A 431 23.50 -17.94 15.50
CA THR A 431 22.11 -17.89 15.07
C THR A 431 22.01 -16.97 13.86
N GLU A 432 22.06 -17.53 12.66
CA GLU A 432 21.99 -16.76 11.41
C GLU A 432 20.75 -17.11 10.61
N ARG A 433 20.13 -16.11 9.98
CA ARG A 433 19.05 -16.36 9.02
C ARG A 433 19.65 -16.69 7.65
N THR A 434 19.13 -17.73 7.00
CA THR A 434 19.48 -18.10 5.62
C THR A 434 18.64 -17.32 4.60
N THR A 435 19.05 -17.35 3.33
CA THR A 435 18.38 -16.65 2.22
C THR A 435 16.92 -17.07 1.94
N ILE A 436 16.41 -18.10 2.63
CA ILE A 436 15.05 -18.65 2.46
C ILE A 436 14.22 -18.47 3.76
N GLY A 437 14.67 -17.63 4.70
CA GLY A 437 13.93 -17.39 5.95
C GLY A 437 13.96 -18.54 6.96
N ASN A 438 14.89 -19.49 6.80
CA ASN A 438 15.24 -20.50 7.80
C ASN A 438 16.35 -19.97 8.71
N HIS A 439 16.59 -20.63 9.84
CA HIS A 439 17.65 -20.27 10.77
C HIS A 439 18.72 -21.38 10.82
N TYR A 440 19.95 -21.00 10.51
CA TYR A 440 21.13 -21.83 10.73
C TYR A 440 21.63 -21.62 12.16
N LEU A 441 21.80 -22.72 12.89
CA LEU A 441 22.17 -22.73 14.30
C LEU A 441 23.41 -23.61 14.49
N GLU A 442 24.38 -23.10 15.25
CA GLU A 442 25.53 -23.88 15.70
C GLU A 442 25.61 -23.94 17.22
N GLY A 443 25.87 -25.14 17.73
CA GLY A 443 26.06 -25.46 19.13
C GLY A 443 27.50 -25.87 19.38
N LYS A 444 28.02 -25.47 20.54
CA LYS A 444 29.32 -25.87 21.06
C LYS A 444 29.13 -26.63 22.35
N ILE A 445 29.73 -27.81 22.43
CA ILE A 445 29.84 -28.58 23.67
C ILE A 445 31.25 -28.44 24.26
N GLY A 446 31.36 -28.59 25.57
CA GLY A 446 32.63 -28.59 26.29
C GLY A 446 32.53 -29.50 27.51
N GLY A 447 33.62 -29.62 28.28
CA GLY A 447 33.62 -30.54 29.41
C GLY A 447 33.89 -31.99 28.99
N SER A 448 33.19 -32.91 29.65
CA SER A 448 33.20 -34.34 29.35
C SER A 448 32.11 -34.79 28.34
N ALA A 449 31.39 -33.86 27.72
CA ALA A 449 30.34 -34.15 26.74
C ALA A 449 30.92 -34.68 25.41
N SER A 450 30.21 -35.59 24.76
CA SER A 450 30.57 -36.22 23.48
C SER A 450 29.59 -35.94 22.34
N SER A 451 28.35 -35.51 22.65
CA SER A 451 27.32 -35.23 21.64
C SER A 451 26.35 -34.13 22.10
N GLY A 452 25.48 -33.68 21.18
CA GLY A 452 24.50 -32.64 21.47
C GLY A 452 23.19 -32.83 20.69
N THR A 453 22.09 -32.34 21.29
CA THR A 453 20.72 -32.50 20.80
C THR A 453 19.95 -31.17 20.82
N TRP A 454 19.08 -31.01 19.82
CA TRP A 454 18.28 -29.80 19.60
C TRP A 454 16.79 -30.04 19.86
N SER A 455 16.13 -29.05 20.45
CA SER A 455 14.68 -29.02 20.63
C SER A 455 14.14 -27.59 20.58
N SER A 456 12.84 -27.44 20.34
CA SER A 456 12.14 -26.16 20.21
C SER A 456 10.83 -26.20 20.99
N ASN A 457 10.34 -25.04 21.44
CA ASN A 457 8.96 -24.89 21.93
C ASN A 457 7.95 -24.49 20.83
N GLY A 458 8.42 -24.21 19.62
CA GLY A 458 7.60 -23.91 18.44
C GLY A 458 7.20 -25.15 17.64
N THR A 459 6.41 -24.94 16.59
CA THR A 459 5.85 -25.99 15.72
C THR A 459 6.65 -26.23 14.43
N GLY A 460 7.74 -25.49 14.23
CA GLY A 460 8.65 -25.65 13.09
C GLY A 460 9.50 -26.93 13.15
N THR A 461 10.24 -27.19 12.08
CA THR A 461 10.97 -28.45 11.89
C THR A 461 12.47 -28.25 11.82
N PHE A 462 13.23 -29.15 12.46
CA PHE A 462 14.67 -29.25 12.26
C PHE A 462 14.99 -30.21 11.11
N ASN A 463 16.04 -29.93 10.34
CA ASN A 463 16.58 -30.88 9.37
C ASN A 463 17.20 -32.14 10.03
N THR A 464 17.73 -32.01 11.24
CA THR A 464 18.18 -33.08 12.15
C THR A 464 18.09 -32.58 13.59
N THR A 465 17.84 -33.47 14.56
CA THR A 465 17.81 -33.13 15.99
C THR A 465 19.11 -33.47 16.72
N ASN A 466 20.02 -34.22 16.08
CA ASN A 466 21.31 -34.62 16.64
C ASN A 466 22.46 -33.97 15.87
N GLY A 467 23.49 -33.53 16.58
CA GLY A 467 24.70 -32.93 16.01
C GLY A 467 24.93 -31.49 16.46
N LEU A 468 26.05 -30.89 16.02
CA LEU A 468 26.47 -29.55 16.43
C LEU A 468 25.92 -28.42 15.54
N SER A 469 25.38 -28.73 14.36
CA SER A 469 24.81 -27.74 13.44
C SER A 469 23.48 -28.22 12.88
N VAL A 470 22.48 -27.33 12.85
CA VAL A 470 21.13 -27.62 12.35
C VAL A 470 20.55 -26.44 11.58
N ILE A 471 19.54 -26.73 10.76
CA ILE A 471 18.68 -25.73 10.14
C ILE A 471 17.29 -25.90 10.76
N TYR A 472 16.80 -24.84 11.39
CA TYR A 472 15.42 -24.72 11.86
C TYR A 472 14.58 -23.99 10.80
N ALA A 473 13.52 -24.64 10.33
CA ALA A 473 12.54 -24.08 9.41
C ALA A 473 11.27 -23.68 10.19
N PRO A 474 10.98 -22.37 10.37
CA PRO A 474 9.80 -21.91 11.10
C PRO A 474 8.50 -22.27 10.38
N SER A 475 7.51 -22.73 11.15
CA SER A 475 6.14 -22.97 10.69
C SER A 475 5.34 -21.65 10.54
N PRO A 476 4.18 -21.65 9.86
CA PRO A 476 3.30 -20.48 9.82
C PRO A 476 2.89 -19.96 11.21
N GLU A 477 2.67 -20.86 12.16
CA GLU A 477 2.33 -20.52 13.55
C GLU A 477 3.52 -19.88 14.27
N ASP A 478 4.76 -20.34 14.03
CA ASP A 478 5.97 -19.68 14.56
C ASP A 478 6.12 -18.26 14.00
N ARG A 479 5.78 -18.06 12.72
CA ARG A 479 5.80 -16.75 12.06
C ARG A 479 4.74 -15.81 12.61
N GLN A 480 3.56 -16.32 12.95
CA GLN A 480 2.50 -15.56 13.60
C GLN A 480 2.86 -15.20 15.05
N ALA A 481 3.51 -16.11 15.77
CA ALA A 481 4.01 -15.87 17.12
C ALA A 481 5.17 -14.86 17.16
N GLY A 482 5.84 -14.63 16.02
CA GLY A 482 6.92 -13.66 15.85
C GLY A 482 8.24 -14.04 16.55
N LYS A 483 8.25 -15.15 17.30
CA LYS A 483 9.42 -15.65 18.03
C LYS A 483 9.29 -17.12 18.44
N VAL A 484 10.42 -17.79 18.62
CA VAL A 484 10.51 -19.18 19.10
C VAL A 484 11.73 -19.35 20.01
N THR A 485 11.66 -20.22 21.02
CA THR A 485 12.79 -20.55 21.90
C THR A 485 13.39 -21.90 21.52
N ILE A 486 14.68 -21.90 21.19
CA ILE A 486 15.45 -23.09 20.86
C ILE A 486 16.33 -23.50 22.03
N ARG A 487 16.38 -24.81 22.32
CA ARG A 487 17.23 -25.44 23.32
C ARG A 487 18.26 -26.34 22.66
N PHE A 488 19.50 -26.22 23.10
CA PHE A 488 20.60 -27.15 22.79
C PHE A 488 21.09 -27.80 24.09
N SER A 489 21.20 -29.12 24.14
CA SER A 489 21.64 -29.88 25.33
C SER A 489 22.74 -30.88 24.98
N SER A 490 23.76 -30.99 25.82
CA SER A 490 24.80 -32.02 25.68
C SER A 490 24.27 -33.40 26.11
N ASP A 491 25.03 -34.45 25.83
CA ASP A 491 24.85 -35.74 26.50
C ASP A 491 25.21 -35.66 28.00
N ASP A 492 24.57 -36.54 28.77
CA ASP A 492 24.88 -36.75 30.18
C ASP A 492 26.09 -37.72 30.30
N PRO A 493 27.22 -37.28 30.88
CA PRO A 493 28.44 -38.09 30.92
C PRO A 493 28.37 -39.34 31.80
N ASP A 494 27.53 -39.37 32.84
CA ASP A 494 27.44 -40.49 33.79
C ASP A 494 26.00 -41.00 34.03
N GLY A 495 25.02 -40.39 33.39
CA GLY A 495 23.64 -40.86 33.34
C GLY A 495 22.88 -40.60 34.66
N ALA A 496 22.86 -41.58 35.57
CA ALA A 496 22.16 -41.43 36.86
C ALA A 496 23.09 -40.96 37.99
N GLY A 497 24.29 -40.48 37.64
CA GLY A 497 25.29 -40.01 38.59
C GLY A 497 25.08 -38.54 39.00
N PRO A 498 26.03 -37.96 39.76
CA PRO A 498 25.95 -36.58 40.22
C PRO A 498 26.23 -35.54 39.12
N CYS A 499 26.75 -35.94 37.97
CA CYS A 499 27.01 -35.04 36.85
C CYS A 499 25.70 -34.82 36.05
N GLN A 500 25.57 -33.66 35.39
CA GLN A 500 24.35 -33.27 34.66
C GLN A 500 24.74 -32.75 33.27
N ALA A 501 23.86 -32.95 32.29
CA ALA A 501 24.04 -32.39 30.95
C ALA A 501 24.05 -30.85 30.96
N GLY A 502 24.95 -30.26 30.16
CA GLY A 502 24.93 -28.83 29.89
C GLY A 502 23.75 -28.47 28.99
N SER A 503 23.14 -27.29 29.20
CA SER A 503 22.07 -26.80 28.33
C SER A 503 22.14 -25.30 28.09
N SER A 504 21.71 -24.88 26.91
CA SER A 504 21.64 -23.49 26.47
C SER A 504 20.31 -23.22 25.78
N LEU A 505 19.78 -22.00 25.97
CA LEU A 505 18.53 -21.53 25.39
C LEU A 505 18.77 -20.24 24.62
N VAL A 506 18.10 -20.07 23.48
CA VAL A 506 18.07 -18.81 22.72
C VAL A 506 16.68 -18.53 22.19
N GLU A 507 16.25 -17.26 22.18
CA GLU A 507 15.02 -16.82 21.53
C GLU A 507 15.35 -16.31 20.12
N LEU A 508 14.79 -16.96 19.10
CA LEU A 508 14.88 -16.52 17.72
C LEU A 508 13.67 -15.63 17.40
N LYS A 509 13.92 -14.47 16.79
CA LYS A 509 12.87 -13.65 16.18
C LYS A 509 12.54 -14.20 14.79
N ILE A 510 11.25 -14.42 14.53
CA ILE A 510 10.75 -14.96 13.27
C ILE A 510 9.93 -13.89 12.57
N ASP A 511 10.25 -13.60 11.30
CA ASP A 511 9.49 -12.60 10.54
C ASP A 511 8.28 -13.26 9.86
N ALA A 512 7.19 -12.50 9.75
CA ALA A 512 6.01 -12.89 8.98
C ALA A 512 6.40 -13.10 7.49
N ASN A 513 5.80 -14.12 6.86
CA ASN A 513 6.23 -14.71 5.60
C ASN A 513 6.34 -13.71 4.42
N THR A 514 7.43 -13.79 3.64
CA THR A 514 7.67 -13.01 2.40
C THR A 514 7.91 -13.97 1.22
N ASP A 515 6.89 -14.25 0.42
CA ASP A 515 7.14 -14.34 -1.03
C ASP A 515 7.44 -12.89 -1.45
N LYS A 516 8.63 -12.63 -2.02
CA LYS A 516 9.21 -11.28 -2.12
C LYS A 516 8.13 -10.22 -2.41
N PRO A 517 7.86 -9.28 -1.49
CA PRO A 517 6.94 -8.20 -1.81
C PRO A 517 7.53 -7.44 -2.99
N LYS A 518 6.74 -7.29 -4.04
CA LYS A 518 7.00 -6.32 -5.10
C LYS A 518 7.24 -4.99 -4.38
N GLU A 519 8.35 -4.32 -4.67
CA GLU A 519 8.55 -2.96 -4.14
C GLU A 519 7.47 -2.08 -4.78
N MET A 520 6.65 -1.46 -3.93
CA MET A 520 5.42 -0.79 -4.37
C MET A 520 5.21 0.47 -3.55
N ILE A 521 4.75 1.49 -4.26
CA ILE A 521 4.29 2.74 -3.67
C ILE A 521 2.79 2.82 -3.91
N GLY A 522 2.02 3.05 -2.85
CA GLY A 522 0.58 3.26 -2.92
C GLY A 522 0.24 4.73 -2.70
N VAL A 523 -0.71 5.26 -3.45
CA VAL A 523 -1.15 6.64 -3.39
C VAL A 523 -2.67 6.72 -3.30
N ASN A 524 -3.16 7.52 -2.36
CA ASN A 524 -4.56 7.94 -2.33
C ASN A 524 -4.67 9.46 -2.22
N LYS A 525 -5.81 9.98 -2.66
CA LYS A 525 -6.12 11.40 -2.60
C LYS A 525 -7.56 11.62 -2.19
N MET A 526 -7.76 12.63 -1.36
CA MET A 526 -9.09 13.06 -0.92
C MET A 526 -9.18 14.57 -0.76
N VAL A 527 -10.39 15.10 -0.85
CA VAL A 527 -10.72 16.43 -0.35
C VAL A 527 -10.80 16.32 1.18
N LYS A 528 -9.81 16.86 1.87
CA LYS A 528 -9.72 16.83 3.34
C LYS A 528 -10.65 17.84 3.98
N SER A 529 -10.70 19.05 3.43
CA SER A 529 -11.60 20.11 3.87
C SER A 529 -11.80 21.15 2.78
N TRP A 530 -12.78 22.02 2.94
CA TRP A 530 -12.91 23.22 2.12
C TRP A 530 -13.59 24.34 2.92
N LYS A 531 -13.33 25.58 2.53
CA LYS A 531 -13.86 26.78 3.15
C LYS A 531 -14.29 27.79 2.09
N ARG A 532 -15.55 28.22 2.16
CA ARG A 532 -16.05 29.34 1.35
C ARG A 532 -15.43 30.65 1.86
N LEU A 533 -14.71 31.36 1.00
CA LEU A 533 -14.14 32.68 1.30
C LEU A 533 -15.05 33.81 0.83
N SER A 534 -15.74 33.62 -0.31
CA SER A 534 -16.77 34.53 -0.84
C SER A 534 -17.77 33.76 -1.72
N THR A 535 -18.65 34.45 -2.45
CA THR A 535 -19.72 33.83 -3.25
C THR A 535 -19.23 32.70 -4.16
N ASN A 536 -18.10 32.92 -4.86
CA ASN A 536 -17.51 31.99 -5.83
C ASN A 536 -16.03 31.65 -5.53
N LEU A 537 -15.48 32.14 -4.41
CA LEU A 537 -14.08 31.93 -4.03
C LEU A 537 -14.01 30.92 -2.88
N PHE A 538 -13.26 29.83 -3.06
CA PHE A 538 -13.16 28.74 -2.09
C PHE A 538 -11.70 28.34 -1.85
N GLU A 539 -11.34 28.12 -0.60
CA GLU A 539 -10.12 27.42 -0.24
C GLU A 539 -10.43 25.93 -0.15
N ILE A 540 -9.68 25.10 -0.88
CA ILE A 540 -9.85 23.65 -0.94
C ILE A 540 -8.58 23.01 -0.43
N GLU A 541 -8.69 22.16 0.59
CA GLU A 541 -7.60 21.37 1.13
C GLU A 541 -7.68 19.94 0.58
N TYR A 542 -6.68 19.55 -0.19
CA TYR A 542 -6.47 18.16 -0.56
C TYR A 542 -5.48 17.50 0.39
N SER A 543 -5.66 16.20 0.62
CA SER A 543 -4.67 15.34 1.25
C SER A 543 -4.28 14.25 0.25
N ILE A 544 -2.99 14.13 -0.03
CA ILE A 544 -2.42 13.01 -0.77
C ILE A 544 -1.65 12.19 0.25
N GLN A 545 -2.05 10.94 0.48
CA GLN A 545 -1.27 10.02 1.29
C GLN A 545 -0.50 9.08 0.37
N VAL A 546 0.77 8.88 0.72
CA VAL A 546 1.70 7.97 0.06
C VAL A 546 2.19 6.95 1.07
N VAL A 547 2.19 5.69 0.69
CA VAL A 547 2.56 4.56 1.54
C VAL A 547 3.58 3.71 0.82
N ASN A 548 4.68 3.37 1.49
CA ASN A 548 5.57 2.33 1.01
C ASN A 548 4.96 0.97 1.38
N MET A 549 4.43 0.26 0.39
CA MET A 549 3.82 -1.06 0.53
C MET A 549 4.80 -2.19 0.20
N GLY A 550 6.06 -1.87 -0.10
CA GLY A 550 7.16 -2.82 -0.29
C GLY A 550 7.87 -3.20 1.00
N ALA A 551 8.88 -4.07 0.90
CA ALA A 551 9.69 -4.49 2.06
C ALA A 551 10.93 -3.63 2.31
N ASN A 552 11.35 -2.83 1.33
CA ASN A 552 12.57 -2.04 1.44
C ASN A 552 12.26 -0.56 1.35
N ASP A 553 13.18 0.26 1.86
CA ASP A 553 13.04 1.71 1.82
C ASP A 553 13.02 2.21 0.37
N LEU A 554 12.10 3.12 0.09
CA LEU A 554 12.03 3.83 -1.18
C LEU A 554 12.73 5.18 -1.04
N VAL A 555 13.47 5.57 -2.06
CA VAL A 555 14.20 6.85 -2.14
C VAL A 555 13.74 7.66 -3.34
N GLU A 556 14.10 8.94 -3.39
CA GLU A 556 13.73 9.83 -4.50
C GLU A 556 12.21 9.91 -4.74
N VAL A 557 11.42 10.00 -3.67
CA VAL A 557 9.95 10.10 -3.79
C VAL A 557 9.58 11.42 -4.45
N ARG A 558 8.99 11.32 -5.63
CA ARG A 558 8.52 12.42 -6.48
C ARG A 558 7.00 12.41 -6.48
N MET A 559 6.37 13.56 -6.24
CA MET A 559 4.91 13.69 -6.22
C MET A 559 4.49 14.88 -7.06
N VAL A 560 3.55 14.67 -7.98
CA VAL A 560 3.03 15.72 -8.86
C VAL A 560 1.52 15.89 -8.77
N ASP A 561 1.09 17.15 -8.85
CA ASP A 561 -0.31 17.55 -8.95
C ASP A 561 -0.46 18.76 -9.89
N SER A 562 -1.26 18.59 -10.95
CA SER A 562 -1.42 19.59 -12.02
C SER A 562 -2.73 20.36 -11.87
N LEU A 563 -2.81 21.23 -10.86
CA LEU A 563 -4.03 21.96 -10.50
C LEU A 563 -4.64 22.78 -11.65
N ASP A 564 -3.84 23.39 -12.54
CA ASP A 564 -4.38 24.13 -13.70
C ASP A 564 -5.03 23.25 -14.76
N LYS A 565 -4.69 21.95 -14.80
CA LYS A 565 -5.37 20.98 -15.66
C LYS A 565 -6.70 20.57 -15.09
N VAL A 566 -6.82 20.57 -13.77
CA VAL A 566 -8.06 20.30 -13.04
C VAL A 566 -8.98 21.51 -13.11
N PHE A 567 -8.54 22.66 -12.60
CA PHE A 567 -9.30 23.89 -12.54
C PHE A 567 -9.08 24.71 -13.81
N ASN A 568 -9.79 24.28 -14.86
CA ASN A 568 -9.81 24.91 -16.18
C ASN A 568 -11.22 25.49 -16.49
N ASN A 569 -11.50 25.84 -17.75
CA ASN A 569 -12.84 26.28 -18.20
C ASN A 569 -13.46 27.40 -17.36
N GLY A 570 -12.64 28.39 -17.00
CA GLY A 570 -13.07 29.58 -16.25
C GLY A 570 -13.03 29.45 -14.73
N ALA A 571 -12.72 28.27 -14.18
CA ALA A 571 -12.20 28.16 -12.82
C ALA A 571 -10.74 28.62 -12.79
N VAL A 572 -10.37 29.45 -11.81
CA VAL A 572 -9.04 30.05 -11.73
C VAL A 572 -8.43 29.83 -10.36
N ILE A 573 -7.22 29.30 -10.31
CA ILE A 573 -6.43 29.23 -9.08
C ILE A 573 -5.94 30.63 -8.71
N VAL A 574 -6.25 31.07 -7.50
CA VAL A 574 -5.89 32.38 -6.95
C VAL A 574 -4.77 32.20 -5.92
N GLY A 575 -3.70 32.97 -6.08
CA GLY A 575 -2.55 32.90 -5.19
C GLY A 575 -1.72 31.62 -5.36
N LYS A 576 -0.81 31.37 -4.43
CA LYS A 576 0.04 30.18 -4.40
C LYS A 576 -0.52 29.18 -3.39
N PRO A 577 -0.62 27.88 -3.71
CA PRO A 577 -1.02 26.87 -2.75
C PRO A 577 -0.07 26.80 -1.55
N SER A 578 -0.61 26.58 -0.35
CA SER A 578 0.19 26.23 0.83
C SER A 578 0.29 24.72 0.95
N VAL A 579 1.50 24.19 1.13
CA VAL A 579 1.76 22.74 1.22
C VAL A 579 2.43 22.42 2.54
N VAL A 580 2.00 21.36 3.21
CA VAL A 580 2.62 20.81 4.42
C VAL A 580 2.68 19.29 4.33
N VAL A 581 3.71 18.67 4.92
CA VAL A 581 3.78 17.21 5.06
C VAL A 581 3.44 16.84 6.49
N MET A 582 2.57 15.86 6.65
CA MET A 582 2.13 15.34 7.94
C MET A 582 2.53 13.87 8.06
N ASP A 583 2.82 13.45 9.28
CA ASP A 583 2.79 12.05 9.65
C ASP A 583 1.32 11.65 9.92
N PRO A 584 0.75 10.69 9.18
CA PRO A 584 -0.67 10.33 9.31
C PRO A 584 -0.97 9.59 10.63
N VAL A 585 0.02 9.03 11.31
CA VAL A 585 -0.16 8.31 12.59
C VAL A 585 -0.22 9.28 13.75
N THR A 586 0.72 10.23 13.82
CA THR A 586 0.80 11.21 14.91
C THR A 586 0.02 12.49 14.62
N ASN A 587 -0.41 12.69 13.37
CA ASN A 587 -1.05 13.90 12.87
C ASN A 587 -0.22 15.18 13.14
N THR A 588 1.12 15.06 13.06
CA THR A 588 2.06 16.18 13.25
C THR A 588 2.77 16.52 11.95
N GLU A 589 3.10 17.80 11.77
CA GLU A 589 3.90 18.25 10.63
C GLU A 589 5.34 17.70 10.71
N VAL A 590 5.86 17.25 9.57
CA VAL A 590 7.20 16.69 9.45
C VAL A 590 7.95 17.34 8.29
N LYS A 591 9.27 17.47 8.43
CA LYS A 591 10.12 17.90 7.31
C LYS A 591 10.36 16.72 6.37
N TRP A 592 9.96 16.86 5.12
CA TRP A 592 10.12 15.83 4.10
C TRP A 592 10.14 16.47 2.70
N GLY A 593 11.29 17.04 2.35
CA GLY A 593 11.62 17.57 1.02
C GLY A 593 10.50 18.30 0.28
N LEU A 594 9.89 19.35 0.85
CA LEU A 594 8.84 20.11 0.16
C LEU A 594 9.42 20.99 -0.95
N ASP A 595 8.87 20.89 -2.16
CA ASP A 595 9.20 21.84 -3.23
C ASP A 595 8.44 23.15 -3.00
N THR A 596 9.15 24.14 -2.43
CA THR A 596 8.60 25.46 -2.19
C THR A 596 8.27 26.23 -3.47
N THR A 597 8.63 25.76 -4.66
CA THR A 597 8.27 26.37 -5.94
C THR A 597 6.94 25.86 -6.50
N PHE A 598 6.33 24.85 -5.87
CA PHE A 598 5.03 24.32 -6.26
C PHE A 598 3.98 25.42 -6.42
N THR A 599 3.35 25.44 -7.60
CA THR A 599 2.16 26.28 -7.83
C THR A 599 0.98 25.49 -8.37
N GLY A 600 1.19 24.23 -8.79
CA GLY A 600 0.22 23.43 -9.53
C GLY A 600 -0.11 24.01 -10.91
N ARG A 601 0.76 24.88 -11.46
CA ARG A 601 0.50 25.63 -12.70
C ARG A 601 1.74 25.78 -13.58
N ASN A 602 1.52 25.93 -14.89
CA ASN A 602 2.55 26.33 -15.87
C ASN A 602 3.82 25.46 -15.82
N GLY A 603 3.66 24.15 -15.61
CA GLY A 603 4.79 23.22 -15.51
C GLY A 603 5.43 23.08 -14.12
N ASN A 604 4.97 23.83 -13.11
CA ASN A 604 5.44 23.71 -11.71
C ASN A 604 4.48 22.82 -10.90
N TYR A 605 4.55 21.51 -11.16
CA TYR A 605 3.63 20.52 -10.59
C TYR A 605 4.25 19.66 -9.48
N GLU A 606 5.56 19.72 -9.28
CA GLU A 606 6.24 18.97 -8.21
C GLU A 606 5.86 19.51 -6.83
N LEU A 607 5.38 18.63 -5.97
CA LEU A 607 5.10 18.90 -4.56
C LEU A 607 6.33 18.63 -3.68
N LEU A 608 7.27 17.81 -4.16
CA LEU A 608 8.43 17.32 -3.42
C LEU A 608 9.73 17.52 -4.21
N VAL A 609 10.83 17.70 -3.48
CA VAL A 609 12.22 17.62 -3.95
C VAL A 609 12.66 16.17 -3.75
N PRO A 610 12.76 15.34 -4.81
CA PRO A 610 12.92 13.90 -4.67
C PRO A 610 14.12 13.49 -3.82
N GLU A 611 15.27 14.15 -4.01
CA GLU A 611 16.52 13.81 -3.34
C GLU A 611 16.46 13.97 -1.80
N GLU A 612 15.45 14.69 -1.29
CA GLU A 612 15.23 14.91 0.14
C GLU A 612 14.11 14.00 0.73
N CYS A 613 13.52 13.12 -0.09
CA CYS A 613 12.33 12.35 0.27
C CYS A 613 12.60 10.84 0.26
N ASN A 614 12.90 10.29 1.44
CA ASN A 614 12.98 8.84 1.68
C ASN A 614 11.75 8.35 2.43
N LEU A 615 11.25 7.16 2.08
CA LEU A 615 10.06 6.55 2.68
C LEU A 615 10.40 5.13 3.13
N MET A 616 10.47 4.92 4.45
CA MET A 616 10.81 3.61 5.01
C MET A 616 9.76 2.55 4.68
N ALA A 617 10.13 1.27 4.64
CA ALA A 617 9.18 0.18 4.45
C ALA A 617 7.99 0.27 5.42
N GLY A 618 6.75 0.18 4.90
CA GLY A 618 5.51 0.33 5.66
C GLY A 618 5.19 1.75 6.14
N GLN A 619 6.08 2.73 5.88
CA GLN A 619 5.87 4.11 6.30
C GLN A 619 4.87 4.81 5.38
N ALA A 620 4.03 5.64 5.99
CA ALA A 620 3.14 6.55 5.29
C ALA A 620 3.49 8.02 5.54
N ARG A 621 3.22 8.87 4.55
CA ARG A 621 3.31 10.32 4.64
C ARG A 621 2.09 10.93 3.97
N ALA A 622 1.59 12.03 4.51
CA ALA A 622 0.47 12.76 3.93
C ALA A 622 0.94 14.16 3.52
N VAL A 623 0.85 14.48 2.23
CA VAL A 623 1.08 15.82 1.68
C VAL A 623 -0.26 16.52 1.59
N ASN A 624 -0.48 17.49 2.46
CA ASN A 624 -1.69 18.31 2.46
C ASN A 624 -1.38 19.61 1.74
N PHE A 625 -2.20 19.99 0.77
CA PHE A 625 -2.10 21.31 0.16
C PHE A 625 -3.45 22.01 0.10
N LYS A 626 -3.42 23.30 0.39
CA LYS A 626 -4.58 24.21 0.28
C LYS A 626 -4.40 25.08 -0.93
N THR A 627 -5.41 25.09 -1.79
CA THR A 627 -5.46 25.95 -2.97
C THR A 627 -6.73 26.80 -2.94
N THR A 628 -6.61 28.07 -3.30
CA THR A 628 -7.77 28.96 -3.41
C THR A 628 -8.22 29.01 -4.86
N ILE A 629 -9.50 28.70 -5.11
CA ILE A 629 -10.07 28.66 -6.46
C ILE A 629 -11.23 29.64 -6.57
N ASP A 630 -11.19 30.46 -7.61
CA ASP A 630 -12.28 31.31 -8.05
C ASP A 630 -13.09 30.62 -9.15
N PHE A 631 -14.35 30.34 -8.86
CA PHE A 631 -15.28 29.71 -9.78
C PHE A 631 -16.25 30.69 -10.44
N THR A 632 -15.97 32.00 -10.40
CA THR A 632 -16.88 33.04 -10.92
C THR A 632 -17.25 32.81 -12.38
N ASN A 633 -16.29 32.36 -13.19
CA ASN A 633 -16.49 32.10 -14.62
C ASN A 633 -16.48 30.61 -14.97
N ALA A 634 -16.48 29.73 -13.97
CA ALA A 634 -16.40 28.28 -14.17
C ALA A 634 -17.62 27.77 -14.94
N GLN A 635 -17.37 27.07 -16.04
CA GLN A 635 -18.41 26.41 -16.84
C GLN A 635 -18.65 24.97 -16.38
N ASP A 636 -17.62 24.34 -15.80
CA ASP A 636 -17.71 22.99 -15.25
C ASP A 636 -18.26 23.02 -13.83
N SER A 637 -19.08 22.01 -13.50
CA SER A 637 -19.72 21.86 -12.19
C SER A 637 -19.01 20.85 -11.28
N VAL A 638 -18.15 20.02 -11.84
CA VAL A 638 -17.36 19.00 -11.14
C VAL A 638 -15.95 19.01 -11.72
N PHE A 639 -14.94 18.99 -10.84
CA PHE A 639 -13.54 18.94 -11.19
C PHE A 639 -12.93 17.67 -10.62
N TYR A 640 -12.06 17.00 -11.39
CA TYR A 640 -11.45 15.72 -11.00
C TYR A 640 -9.95 15.92 -10.83
N ASN A 641 -9.44 15.74 -9.62
CA ASN A 641 -8.02 15.89 -9.33
C ASN A 641 -7.35 14.53 -9.11
N THR A 642 -6.17 14.33 -9.68
CA THR A 642 -5.36 13.13 -9.54
C THR A 642 -3.92 13.53 -9.24
N ALA A 643 -3.31 12.86 -8.27
CA ALA A 643 -1.89 12.97 -8.00
C ALA A 643 -1.15 11.76 -8.59
N PHE A 644 0.11 11.94 -8.95
CA PHE A 644 0.98 10.86 -9.40
C PHE A 644 2.23 10.85 -8.55
N VAL A 645 2.65 9.67 -8.10
CA VAL A 645 3.86 9.51 -7.29
C VAL A 645 4.76 8.47 -7.92
N THR A 646 6.06 8.75 -7.90
CA THR A 646 7.09 7.79 -8.26
C THR A 646 8.17 7.73 -7.20
N ALA A 647 8.87 6.61 -7.07
CA ALA A 647 10.03 6.47 -6.20
C ALA A 647 11.00 5.43 -6.77
N LEU A 648 12.21 5.34 -6.21
CA LEU A 648 13.20 4.33 -6.57
C LEU A 648 13.34 3.29 -5.46
N ASP A 649 13.39 2.02 -5.85
CA ASP A 649 13.70 0.92 -4.94
C ASP A 649 15.21 0.85 -4.61
N MET A 650 15.60 -0.06 -3.71
CA MET A 650 17.01 -0.28 -3.34
C MET A 650 17.94 -0.68 -4.51
N ASN A 651 17.37 -1.11 -5.64
CA ASN A 651 18.08 -1.50 -6.86
C ASN A 651 18.06 -0.39 -7.93
N GLY A 652 17.40 0.75 -7.66
CA GLY A 652 17.21 1.86 -8.59
C GLY A 652 16.08 1.66 -9.61
N HIS A 653 15.16 0.72 -9.39
CA HIS A 653 13.96 0.55 -10.22
C HIS A 653 12.86 1.52 -9.82
N LEU A 654 12.10 1.99 -10.82
CA LEU A 654 10.99 2.91 -10.61
C LEU A 654 9.75 2.17 -10.10
N CYS A 655 9.28 2.58 -8.93
CA CYS A 655 7.93 2.34 -8.43
C CYS A 655 7.07 3.54 -8.80
N ALA A 656 5.85 3.33 -9.27
CA ALA A 656 4.96 4.41 -9.68
C ALA A 656 3.50 4.05 -9.41
N ASP A 657 2.73 5.06 -9.00
CA ASP A 657 1.31 4.89 -8.76
C ASP A 657 0.52 6.20 -8.97
N LYS A 658 -0.79 6.06 -9.21
CA LYS A 658 -1.75 7.15 -9.37
C LYS A 658 -2.69 7.16 -8.19
N SER A 659 -3.05 8.34 -7.72
CA SER A 659 -3.93 8.43 -6.57
C SER A 659 -5.30 7.80 -6.82
N ALA A 660 -5.70 6.91 -5.92
CA ALA A 660 -7.07 6.44 -5.78
C ALA A 660 -7.91 7.43 -4.94
N ASN A 661 -9.19 7.60 -5.26
CA ASN A 661 -10.08 8.49 -4.51
C ASN A 661 -10.45 7.84 -3.17
N GLY A 662 -10.03 8.45 -2.06
CA GLY A 662 -10.34 7.94 -0.73
C GLY A 662 -9.20 8.12 0.27
N ASN A 663 -9.28 7.34 1.35
CA ASN A 663 -8.35 7.38 2.47
C ASN A 663 -7.35 6.21 2.51
N TRP A 664 -7.36 5.33 1.50
CA TRP A 664 -6.42 4.23 1.37
C TRP A 664 -6.06 3.96 -0.11
N PRO A 665 -4.79 3.67 -0.44
CA PRO A 665 -4.35 3.44 -1.82
C PRO A 665 -4.91 2.20 -2.53
N ASP A 666 -5.15 1.11 -1.80
CA ASP A 666 -5.62 -0.18 -2.34
C ASP A 666 -7.11 -0.35 -2.01
N ILE A 667 -7.97 0.20 -2.86
CA ILE A 667 -9.41 0.30 -2.61
C ILE A 667 -10.04 -1.10 -2.62
N ASN A 668 -9.55 -1.97 -3.50
CA ASN A 668 -10.11 -3.30 -3.71
C ASN A 668 -9.48 -4.38 -2.81
N GLN A 669 -8.43 -4.02 -2.06
CA GLN A 669 -7.69 -4.84 -1.08
C GLN A 669 -7.07 -6.11 -1.69
N ASN A 670 -6.60 -6.02 -2.93
CA ASN A 670 -5.92 -7.12 -3.61
C ASN A 670 -4.38 -7.07 -3.44
N GLU A 671 -3.87 -6.16 -2.59
CA GLU A 671 -2.46 -5.90 -2.35
C GLU A 671 -1.71 -5.31 -3.57
N ASP A 672 -2.43 -4.79 -4.57
CA ASP A 672 -1.86 -4.07 -5.72
C ASP A 672 -2.50 -2.68 -5.94
N PRO A 673 -2.02 -1.62 -5.26
CA PRO A 673 -2.54 -0.26 -5.47
C PRO A 673 -2.41 0.27 -6.91
N THR A 674 -1.57 -0.34 -7.76
CA THR A 674 -1.30 0.22 -9.10
C THR A 674 -2.44 0.04 -10.11
N ASP A 675 -3.46 -0.75 -9.75
CA ASP A 675 -4.66 -0.94 -10.55
C ASP A 675 -5.86 -0.08 -10.10
N ASP A 676 -5.72 0.66 -8.99
CA ASP A 676 -6.75 1.51 -8.40
C ASP A 676 -6.52 3.00 -8.72
N ALA A 677 -6.93 3.44 -9.92
CA ALA A 677 -6.74 4.83 -10.37
C ALA A 677 -8.07 5.60 -10.51
N GLU A 678 -8.70 5.96 -9.38
CA GLU A 678 -9.92 6.78 -9.34
C GLU A 678 -9.60 8.27 -9.02
N PRO A 679 -9.92 9.24 -9.91
CA PRO A 679 -9.73 10.66 -9.63
C PRO A 679 -10.60 11.18 -8.48
N THR A 680 -10.08 12.07 -7.64
CA THR A 680 -10.82 12.73 -6.56
C THR A 680 -11.75 13.82 -7.11
N PRO A 681 -13.09 13.68 -7.02
CA PRO A 681 -14.01 14.69 -7.51
C PRO A 681 -14.20 15.83 -6.50
N ILE A 682 -14.41 17.04 -7.00
CA ILE A 682 -14.93 18.18 -6.24
C ILE A 682 -16.04 18.87 -7.03
N ALA A 683 -17.23 18.97 -6.43
CA ALA A 683 -18.40 19.51 -7.10
C ALA A 683 -18.80 20.87 -6.52
N LEU A 684 -19.05 21.86 -7.39
CA LEU A 684 -19.33 23.25 -7.00
C LEU A 684 -20.60 23.40 -6.17
N ASN A 685 -21.60 22.57 -6.45
CA ASN A 685 -22.83 22.50 -5.67
C ASN A 685 -22.55 22.08 -4.21
N THR A 686 -21.57 21.20 -4.00
CA THR A 686 -21.17 20.73 -2.67
C THR A 686 -20.41 21.82 -1.91
N LEU A 687 -19.63 22.64 -2.60
CA LEU A 687 -18.89 23.77 -2.02
C LEU A 687 -19.77 24.96 -1.65
N ARG A 688 -20.78 25.30 -2.48
CA ARG A 688 -21.58 26.51 -2.27
C ARG A 688 -22.40 26.49 -0.99
N GLY A 689 -22.75 25.30 -0.47
CA GLY A 689 -23.22 25.12 0.89
C GLY A 689 -24.34 26.07 1.30
N ASP A 690 -25.27 26.37 0.39
CA ASP A 690 -26.48 27.08 0.80
C ASP A 690 -27.28 26.12 1.68
N ASP A 691 -27.86 26.61 2.79
CA ASP A 691 -28.80 25.90 3.69
C ASP A 691 -30.09 25.40 2.98
N LYS A 692 -30.08 25.35 1.65
CA LYS A 692 -31.08 24.83 0.71
C LYS A 692 -30.68 23.49 0.10
N ASP A 693 -29.39 23.14 0.15
CA ASP A 693 -28.83 21.96 -0.51
C ASP A 693 -28.59 20.79 0.44
N VAL A 694 -28.65 19.60 -0.15
CA VAL A 694 -28.69 18.32 0.56
C VAL A 694 -27.38 17.61 0.26
N PHE A 695 -26.62 17.31 1.31
CA PHE A 695 -25.40 16.52 1.25
C PHE A 695 -25.62 15.19 1.96
N ILE A 696 -25.33 14.11 1.24
CA ILE A 696 -25.41 12.74 1.72
C ILE A 696 -24.02 12.11 1.54
N PRO A 697 -23.36 11.67 2.61
CA PRO A 697 -22.03 11.06 2.51
C PRO A 697 -22.10 9.68 1.85
N GLU A 698 -21.02 9.27 1.19
CA GLU A 698 -20.89 7.95 0.53
C GLU A 698 -20.13 6.94 1.40
N GLY A 699 -19.72 7.35 2.61
CA GLY A 699 -19.10 6.48 3.60
C GLY A 699 -19.14 7.07 5.01
N PHE A 700 -19.10 6.22 6.03
CA PHE A 700 -18.90 6.62 7.42
C PHE A 700 -18.23 5.48 8.21
N SER A 701 -17.60 5.82 9.33
CA SER A 701 -16.68 4.94 10.07
C SER A 701 -17.10 4.76 11.52
N PRO A 702 -18.06 3.86 11.82
CA PRO A 702 -18.54 3.64 13.18
C PRO A 702 -17.56 2.82 14.02
N ASN A 703 -16.47 3.45 14.46
CA ASN A 703 -15.40 2.88 15.27
C ASN A 703 -15.29 3.49 16.69
N SER A 704 -16.19 4.43 17.03
CA SER A 704 -16.25 5.15 18.32
C SER A 704 -15.07 6.07 18.60
N ASP A 705 -14.40 6.60 17.58
CA ASP A 705 -13.32 7.59 17.72
C ASP A 705 -13.82 9.05 17.79
N GLY A 706 -15.13 9.26 17.66
CA GLY A 706 -15.78 10.58 17.67
C GLY A 706 -15.89 11.23 16.30
N ILE A 707 -15.40 10.60 15.22
CA ILE A 707 -15.33 11.14 13.87
C ILE A 707 -16.09 10.23 12.90
N ASN A 708 -17.11 10.78 12.22
CA ASN A 708 -17.93 10.04 11.25
C ASN A 708 -18.52 8.73 11.80
N ASP A 709 -18.77 8.66 13.11
CA ASP A 709 -19.38 7.49 13.77
C ASP A 709 -20.82 7.23 13.34
N PHE A 710 -21.48 8.25 12.78
CA PHE A 710 -22.86 8.21 12.36
C PHE A 710 -22.99 8.59 10.88
N PHE A 711 -23.98 8.00 10.21
CA PHE A 711 -24.34 8.38 8.85
C PHE A 711 -25.08 9.72 8.88
N VAL A 712 -24.37 10.84 8.67
CA VAL A 712 -24.95 12.18 8.82
C VAL A 712 -25.37 12.78 7.47
N ILE A 713 -26.67 12.95 7.26
CA ILE A 713 -27.24 13.68 6.13
C ILE A 713 -27.36 15.17 6.51
N LYS A 714 -26.68 16.05 5.77
CA LYS A 714 -26.85 17.50 5.91
C LYS A 714 -27.95 17.96 4.96
N LYS A 715 -28.96 18.62 5.50
CA LYS A 715 -30.13 19.12 4.76
C LYS A 715 -30.68 20.37 5.44
N PRO A 716 -31.46 21.20 4.74
CA PRO A 716 -32.22 22.29 5.36
C PRO A 716 -33.02 21.80 6.58
N THR A 717 -33.01 22.55 7.68
CA THR A 717 -33.70 22.19 8.94
C THR A 717 -35.21 22.02 8.79
N ALA A 718 -35.81 22.69 7.80
CA ALA A 718 -37.24 22.57 7.48
C ALA A 718 -37.60 21.25 6.78
N LEU A 719 -36.62 20.50 6.26
CA LEU A 719 -36.86 19.25 5.55
C LEU A 719 -36.71 18.03 6.45
N LYS A 720 -37.62 17.08 6.32
CA LYS A 720 -37.48 15.73 6.89
C LYS A 720 -36.84 14.81 5.86
N ALA A 721 -36.11 13.80 6.31
CA ALA A 721 -35.53 12.78 5.45
C ALA A 721 -36.02 11.40 5.89
N SER A 722 -36.68 10.68 5.01
CA SER A 722 -36.89 9.25 5.12
C SER A 722 -35.69 8.54 4.50
N VAL A 723 -35.17 7.51 5.16
CA VAL A 723 -33.95 6.78 4.79
C VAL A 723 -34.26 5.30 4.82
N GLU A 724 -33.93 4.59 3.74
CA GLU A 724 -33.93 3.14 3.65
C GLU A 724 -32.55 2.69 3.20
N ILE A 725 -32.00 1.65 3.82
CA ILE A 725 -30.67 1.12 3.49
C ILE A 725 -30.78 -0.38 3.28
N TYR A 726 -30.07 -0.86 2.26
CA TYR A 726 -30.15 -2.20 1.71
C TYR A 726 -28.76 -2.84 1.69
N ASN A 727 -28.71 -4.15 1.96
CA ASN A 727 -27.53 -4.96 1.69
C ASN A 727 -27.40 -5.25 0.17
N ARG A 728 -26.28 -5.87 -0.22
CA ARG A 728 -25.99 -6.22 -1.62
C ARG A 728 -27.01 -7.16 -2.30
N TRP A 729 -27.87 -7.82 -1.51
CA TRP A 729 -28.89 -8.74 -1.99
C TRP A 729 -30.29 -8.08 -2.08
N GLY A 730 -30.37 -6.76 -1.86
CA GLY A 730 -31.62 -6.00 -1.89
C GLY A 730 -32.48 -6.16 -0.62
N GLY A 731 -31.93 -6.75 0.45
CA GLY A 731 -32.60 -6.82 1.76
C GLY A 731 -32.42 -5.55 2.56
N VAL A 732 -33.49 -4.99 3.12
CA VAL A 732 -33.46 -3.79 3.97
C VAL A 732 -32.73 -4.10 5.28
N VAL A 733 -31.73 -3.28 5.62
CA VAL A 733 -30.94 -3.36 6.87
C VAL A 733 -31.16 -2.17 7.81
N TYR A 734 -31.70 -1.05 7.30
CA TYR A 734 -32.10 0.11 8.10
C TYR A 734 -33.26 0.86 7.43
N GLN A 735 -34.19 1.38 8.23
CA GLN A 735 -35.25 2.26 7.74
C GLN A 735 -35.64 3.28 8.82
N ALA A 736 -35.84 4.54 8.44
CA ALA A 736 -36.35 5.60 9.30
C ALA A 736 -37.13 6.64 8.49
N ASP A 737 -38.32 7.03 8.94
CA ASP A 737 -39.18 7.99 8.21
C ASP A 737 -38.81 9.47 8.44
N ASP A 738 -38.16 9.78 9.56
CA ASP A 738 -37.67 11.12 9.91
C ASP A 738 -36.29 10.99 10.57
N TYR A 739 -35.31 10.64 9.73
CA TYR A 739 -33.96 10.29 10.11
C TYR A 739 -33.24 11.43 10.86
N LYS A 740 -32.66 11.08 12.02
CA LYS A 740 -32.10 12.04 12.98
C LYS A 740 -30.58 12.15 12.95
N ASN A 741 -29.93 11.57 11.94
CA ASN A 741 -28.47 11.48 11.83
C ASN A 741 -27.83 10.72 13.00
N ASP A 742 -28.50 9.66 13.44
CA ASP A 742 -28.21 8.90 14.65
C ASP A 742 -27.89 7.41 14.37
N TRP A 743 -27.82 7.01 13.10
CA TRP A 743 -27.47 5.64 12.76
C TRP A 743 -25.97 5.43 12.62
N ASN A 744 -25.44 4.51 13.41
CA ASN A 744 -24.02 4.11 13.45
C ASN A 744 -23.75 2.77 12.73
N GLY A 745 -24.61 2.36 11.80
CA GLY A 745 -24.42 1.08 11.09
C GLY A 745 -24.93 -0.15 11.85
N GLY A 746 -25.91 0.01 12.74
CA GLY A 746 -26.57 -1.11 13.42
C GLY A 746 -28.04 -0.84 13.81
N LEU A 747 -28.91 -1.82 13.56
CA LEU A 747 -30.25 -1.96 14.17
C LEU A 747 -30.56 -3.40 14.63
N GLN A 748 -29.81 -4.41 14.15
CA GLN A 748 -29.94 -5.84 14.48
C GLN A 748 -28.56 -6.50 14.63
N GLY A 749 -27.66 -5.82 15.35
CA GLY A 749 -26.23 -6.16 15.40
C GLY A 749 -25.40 -5.30 14.45
N ALA A 750 -24.08 -5.35 14.66
CA ALA A 750 -23.12 -4.51 13.97
C ALA A 750 -22.97 -4.99 12.51
N LEU A 751 -23.47 -4.22 11.54
CA LEU A 751 -23.34 -4.54 10.10
C LEU A 751 -21.88 -4.61 9.67
N THR A 752 -21.44 -5.66 8.97
CA THR A 752 -20.03 -5.81 8.58
C THR A 752 -19.54 -4.68 7.68
N THR A 753 -18.24 -4.40 7.73
CA THR A 753 -17.54 -3.54 6.76
C THR A 753 -17.91 -3.94 5.33
N GLY A 754 -18.19 -2.96 4.48
CA GLY A 754 -18.54 -3.18 3.08
C GLY A 754 -19.55 -2.19 2.52
N THR A 755 -19.96 -2.44 1.26
CA THR A 755 -20.86 -1.58 0.50
C THR A 755 -22.33 -1.95 0.73
N TYR A 756 -23.12 -0.91 1.00
CA TYR A 756 -24.57 -0.92 1.14
C TYR A 756 -25.19 0.07 0.15
N PHE A 757 -26.50 0.04 -0.02
CA PHE A 757 -27.22 0.94 -0.92
C PHE A 757 -28.28 1.68 -0.13
N TYR A 758 -28.47 2.97 -0.38
CA TYR A 758 -29.54 3.73 0.29
C TYR A 758 -30.55 4.28 -0.70
N VAL A 759 -31.74 4.56 -0.18
CA VAL A 759 -32.77 5.40 -0.77
C VAL A 759 -33.15 6.44 0.27
N ILE A 760 -33.01 7.72 -0.06
CA ILE A 760 -33.30 8.85 0.82
C ILE A 760 -34.35 9.72 0.16
N LYS A 761 -35.47 9.94 0.84
CA LYS A 761 -36.60 10.78 0.39
C LYS A 761 -36.75 11.97 1.31
N LEU A 762 -36.69 13.17 0.75
CA LEU A 762 -36.91 14.40 1.49
C LEU A 762 -38.37 14.83 1.47
N SER A 763 -38.80 15.57 2.48
CA SER A 763 -40.17 16.08 2.57
C SER A 763 -40.53 17.12 1.50
N ASP A 764 -39.55 17.64 0.74
CA ASP A 764 -39.78 18.47 -0.45
C ASP A 764 -39.90 17.66 -1.75
N GLY A 765 -39.89 16.33 -1.66
CA GLY A 765 -40.07 15.42 -2.80
C GLY A 765 -38.77 15.04 -3.52
N ARG A 766 -37.60 15.52 -3.10
CA ARG A 766 -36.31 15.07 -3.64
C ARG A 766 -35.98 13.66 -3.15
N GLU A 767 -35.52 12.80 -4.06
CA GLU A 767 -35.11 11.43 -3.76
C GLU A 767 -33.70 11.13 -4.28
N PHE A 768 -32.91 10.45 -3.46
CA PHE A 768 -31.51 10.11 -3.70
C PHE A 768 -31.30 8.60 -3.50
N SER A 769 -30.75 7.92 -4.50
CA SER A 769 -30.37 6.51 -4.39
C SER A 769 -28.92 6.34 -4.84
N ARG A 770 -28.04 5.91 -3.93
CA ARG A 770 -26.61 5.64 -4.20
C ARG A 770 -26.09 4.51 -3.30
N PHE A 771 -24.80 4.23 -3.38
CA PHE A 771 -24.10 3.35 -2.45
C PHE A 771 -23.57 4.12 -1.23
N LEU A 772 -23.31 3.38 -0.16
CA LEU A 772 -22.72 3.84 1.10
C LEU A 772 -21.75 2.77 1.61
N THR A 773 -20.54 3.17 1.98
CA THR A 773 -19.53 2.27 2.54
C THR A 773 -19.47 2.41 4.06
N ILE A 774 -19.55 1.28 4.76
CA ILE A 774 -19.29 1.21 6.21
C ILE A 774 -17.86 0.69 6.40
N SER A 775 -17.04 1.43 7.15
CA SER A 775 -15.68 1.03 7.52
C SER A 775 -15.54 0.98 9.05
N ARG A 776 -15.16 -0.16 9.64
CA ARG A 776 -15.02 -0.30 11.11
C ARG A 776 -13.60 -0.49 11.55
#